data_AF-Q7Z1I0-F1
#
_entry.id   AF-Q7Z1I0-F1
#
_cell.length_a   1.000
_cell.length_b   1.000
_cell.length_c   1.000
_cell.angle_alpha   90.00
_cell.angle_beta   90.00
_cell.angle_gamma   90.00
#
_symmetry.space_group_name_H-M   'P 1'
#
loop_
_entity.id
_entity.type
_entity.pdbx_description
1 polymer ?
#
loop_
_entity_poly.entity_id
_entity_poly.type
_entity_poly.pdbx_seq_one_letter_code
_entity_poly.pdbx_strand_id
1 'polypeptide(L)'
;MINIKDISKSSNQSEEKSLKGTSSKTKYPFAAKSLFKGSNNITPYYLSTSNTFQCVASESIQTWLLSDDGHIFTSSGNFVLDVSSGGYFVELVQLNSNSKTQIWTIDTTNNKIQNQGNGKYLDIDNLKICVAPLNGNATQKWTTFRRAPIPTGNWGYFQSKQLDSNNNYWGLSVLNNSKSYNTSVVMNKVQAKSIGQIWQMTNDGHILSRLDGNLVLDIGPSINGSKTNYYLDTNVYKANDLKQQWGINENNQIFNQYYPNLCIGFVGELGVDSTVNCVLAQPSSASDINFQWITNPTYSLNEIVSEVPEPFPAYTSGDLLASYQYISNIATNGHTDDIRSLYTSINVSLEIFYVNVTNATCPSSIHSTEDFSNVQNQIKNELTYAITVRLVFENYSGFYSKLFSQGSTNLTNLANLINVDMSSDQVVNGDYTDAITSVFYAIISEIPIGGSIIANIGESAVEFGELYAESNDSGPSTYQVTLSKLYDHLNENYENEMTNAQSMKNTILQDWGMMSKTFALCFLPTKNPSSLNINGLDFQKISTIASLAYQTAMIQMLLPTNYQIYFTPAGYYAPVSSDDYSYTDSTGTYIMAEIDNCNSYPPKALTDKLWNNGVSKQEVFTSSYGWNLATSVTYYNMVDKYSGMFKLSFPTVKNFTSVPMQFVMTNGSDRVGTFNVKTHFAGLASTYYYSGALGHHYYDIAVTDIDGNKVANFTVDNNLEALEGSYVSIKTGSLVVQPGYVVGNPTCNQGSFSQGFAASILIPIYKSN
;
A
#
# COMPACT_ATOMS: atom_id res chain seq x y z
N MET A 1 27.59 -1.86 -7.66
CA MET A 1 27.33 -0.44 -7.99
C MET A 1 27.53 -0.25 -9.50
N ILE A 2 26.45 -0.15 -10.29
CA ILE A 2 26.53 0.22 -11.71
C ILE A 2 26.90 1.70 -11.74
N ASN A 3 28.02 2.06 -12.35
CA ASN A 3 28.56 3.42 -12.28
C ASN A 3 27.84 4.32 -13.30
N ILE A 4 26.78 5.01 -12.88
CA ILE A 4 25.95 5.92 -13.71
C ILE A 4 26.68 7.26 -13.98
N LYS A 5 28.00 7.27 -14.17
CA LYS A 5 28.77 8.52 -14.34
C LYS A 5 29.13 8.92 -15.77
N ASP A 6 28.84 8.11 -16.79
CA ASP A 6 29.35 8.38 -18.15
C ASP A 6 28.32 8.84 -19.21
N ILE A 7 27.06 9.12 -18.85
CA ILE A 7 26.07 9.67 -19.83
C ILE A 7 26.20 11.19 -20.03
N SER A 8 27.12 11.89 -19.34
CA SER A 8 27.25 13.36 -19.43
C SER A 8 28.42 13.90 -20.27
N LYS A 9 29.16 13.07 -21.03
CA LYS A 9 30.42 13.50 -21.69
C LYS A 9 30.65 13.18 -23.17
N SER A 10 29.64 12.77 -23.94
CA SER A 10 29.83 12.56 -25.39
C SER A 10 28.74 13.22 -26.26
N SER A 11 28.69 14.56 -26.28
CA SER A 11 28.14 15.31 -27.43
C SER A 11 28.49 16.79 -27.32
N ASN A 12 29.76 17.12 -27.48
CA ASN A 12 30.16 18.48 -27.85
C ASN A 12 30.96 18.39 -29.17
N GLN A 13 30.57 19.26 -30.10
CA GLN A 13 31.23 19.59 -31.38
C GLN A 13 30.87 18.70 -32.58
N SER A 14 29.75 19.03 -33.25
CA SER A 14 29.78 19.64 -34.60
C SER A 14 28.37 19.64 -35.21
N GLU A 15 27.65 20.76 -35.12
CA GLU A 15 26.66 21.25 -36.12
C GLU A 15 25.96 22.51 -35.57
N GLU A 16 26.73 23.59 -35.41
CA GLU A 16 26.17 24.94 -35.36
C GLU A 16 26.15 25.51 -36.78
N LYS A 17 24.99 25.45 -37.44
CA LYS A 17 24.55 26.48 -38.40
C LYS A 17 23.10 26.25 -38.85
N SER A 18 22.30 27.30 -38.63
CA SER A 18 20.94 27.56 -39.15
C SER A 18 19.77 26.82 -38.48
N LEU A 19 19.08 27.51 -37.56
CA LEU A 19 17.73 28.05 -37.80
C LEU A 19 17.24 28.83 -36.56
N LYS A 20 16.76 30.04 -36.83
CA LYS A 20 16.05 30.94 -35.92
C LYS A 20 14.66 30.36 -35.63
N GLY A 21 14.20 30.44 -34.38
CA GLY A 21 12.77 30.42 -34.06
C GLY A 21 12.41 29.54 -32.88
N THR A 22 11.77 30.17 -31.89
CA THR A 22 11.03 29.58 -30.75
C THR A 22 11.82 28.78 -29.70
N SER A 23 11.75 29.29 -28.48
CA SER A 23 12.07 28.61 -27.22
C SER A 23 11.18 27.37 -27.05
N SER A 24 11.72 26.19 -27.30
CA SER A 24 11.21 24.95 -26.73
C SER A 24 12.24 24.43 -25.73
N LYS A 25 11.85 24.38 -24.46
CA LYS A 25 12.49 23.48 -23.49
C LYS A 25 12.46 22.09 -24.12
N THR A 26 13.62 21.44 -24.23
CA THR A 26 13.74 20.04 -24.62
C THR A 26 13.03 19.18 -23.57
N LYS A 27 11.72 19.02 -23.76
CA LYS A 27 10.90 18.01 -23.12
C LYS A 27 11.35 16.67 -23.72
N TYR A 28 12.02 15.85 -22.93
CA TYR A 28 12.09 14.41 -23.17
C TYR A 28 11.06 13.70 -22.28
N PRO A 29 9.77 13.60 -22.66
CA PRO A 29 8.88 12.59 -22.13
C PRO A 29 8.74 11.54 -23.24
N PHE A 30 9.74 10.65 -23.36
CA PHE A 30 9.49 9.40 -24.08
C PHE A 30 8.67 8.54 -23.13
N ALA A 31 7.36 8.70 -23.19
CA ALA A 31 6.43 7.84 -22.47
C ALA A 31 6.68 6.39 -22.94
N ALA A 32 6.99 5.52 -21.98
CA ALA A 32 7.36 4.12 -22.19
C ALA A 32 6.37 3.36 -23.10
N LYS A 33 5.10 3.79 -23.18
CA LYS A 33 4.06 3.29 -24.11
C LYS A 33 4.46 3.25 -25.60
N SER A 34 5.42 4.03 -26.08
CA SER A 34 5.81 4.00 -27.51
C SER A 34 6.80 2.89 -27.88
N LEU A 35 7.59 2.39 -26.93
CA LEU A 35 8.53 1.28 -27.12
C LEU A 35 7.85 -0.09 -27.03
N PHE A 36 6.69 -0.18 -26.36
CA PHE A 36 5.97 -1.43 -26.12
C PHE A 36 4.92 -1.81 -27.18
N LYS A 37 4.95 -1.19 -28.36
CA LYS A 37 4.01 -1.52 -29.46
C LYS A 37 4.22 -2.90 -30.10
N GLY A 38 5.03 -3.79 -29.51
CA GLY A 38 5.34 -5.11 -30.06
C GLY A 38 5.63 -6.23 -29.05
N SER A 39 5.94 -5.93 -27.78
CA SER A 39 6.05 -6.95 -26.72
C SER A 39 4.77 -6.94 -25.90
N ASN A 40 3.90 -7.93 -26.13
CA ASN A 40 2.61 -8.00 -25.45
C ASN A 40 2.73 -8.28 -23.95
N ASN A 41 3.93 -8.52 -23.40
CA ASN A 41 4.00 -8.73 -21.98
C ASN A 41 5.25 -8.41 -21.19
N ILE A 42 5.03 -7.97 -19.94
CA ILE A 42 6.05 -7.59 -18.98
C ILE A 42 5.63 -8.05 -17.58
N THR A 43 6.43 -8.92 -16.95
CA THR A 43 6.21 -9.35 -15.55
C THR A 43 7.31 -8.77 -14.64
N PRO A 44 6.98 -8.14 -13.49
CA PRO A 44 7.96 -7.65 -12.54
C PRO A 44 8.58 -8.77 -11.67
N TYR A 45 9.90 -8.77 -11.58
CA TYR A 45 10.73 -9.70 -10.80
C TYR A 45 11.80 -8.96 -10.00
N TYR A 46 12.18 -9.53 -8.86
CA TYR A 46 13.44 -9.20 -8.19
C TYR A 46 14.53 -10.18 -8.59
N LEU A 47 15.74 -9.67 -8.81
CA LEU A 47 16.93 -10.47 -9.11
C LEU A 47 17.89 -10.40 -7.92
N SER A 48 18.14 -11.54 -7.27
CA SER A 48 19.10 -11.62 -6.17
C SER A 48 19.95 -12.89 -6.23
N THR A 49 21.13 -12.83 -5.60
CA THR A 49 21.99 -13.99 -5.35
C THR A 49 22.07 -14.22 -3.85
N SER A 50 22.09 -15.47 -3.41
CA SER A 50 21.99 -15.82 -1.98
C SER A 50 23.09 -15.22 -1.08
N ASN A 51 24.20 -14.72 -1.65
CA ASN A 51 25.43 -14.42 -0.90
C ASN A 51 26.03 -13.01 -1.13
N THR A 52 25.56 -12.21 -2.09
CA THR A 52 26.33 -11.02 -2.54
C THR A 52 25.50 -9.78 -2.88
N PHE A 53 24.27 -9.94 -3.35
CA PHE A 53 23.32 -8.85 -3.58
C PHE A 53 22.06 -9.17 -2.78
N GLN A 54 21.96 -8.59 -1.59
CA GLN A 54 20.77 -8.70 -0.77
C GLN A 54 19.68 -7.82 -1.38
N CYS A 55 18.51 -8.41 -1.63
CA CYS A 55 17.38 -7.69 -2.17
C CYS A 55 16.81 -6.80 -1.06
N VAL A 56 16.73 -5.49 -1.32
CA VAL A 56 15.92 -4.57 -0.52
C VAL A 56 14.67 -4.34 -1.34
N ALA A 57 13.62 -5.10 -1.04
CA ALA A 57 12.38 -5.12 -1.84
C ALA A 57 11.62 -3.77 -1.88
N SER A 58 12.14 -2.72 -1.21
CA SER A 58 11.60 -1.36 -1.29
C SER A 58 12.29 -0.42 -2.29
N GLU A 59 13.32 -0.84 -3.01
CA GLU A 59 14.00 0.03 -3.99
C GLU A 59 13.57 -0.31 -5.42
N SER A 60 12.89 0.62 -6.10
CA SER A 60 12.43 0.45 -7.50
C SER A 60 13.56 0.08 -8.48
N ILE A 61 14.80 0.45 -8.17
CA ILE A 61 16.01 0.07 -8.94
C ILE A 61 16.32 -1.45 -8.90
N GLN A 62 15.80 -2.20 -7.93
CA GLN A 62 15.98 -3.65 -7.83
C GLN A 62 14.84 -4.45 -8.44
N THR A 63 13.78 -3.76 -8.88
CA THR A 63 12.66 -4.35 -9.62
C THR A 63 12.97 -4.35 -11.10
N TRP A 64 12.90 -5.54 -11.69
CA TRP A 64 13.19 -5.81 -13.09
C TRP A 64 11.92 -6.27 -13.80
N LEU A 65 11.73 -5.81 -15.02
CA LEU A 65 10.57 -6.07 -15.84
C LEU A 65 10.99 -7.05 -16.93
N LEU A 66 10.50 -8.29 -16.91
CA LEU A 66 10.83 -9.30 -17.90
C LEU A 66 9.82 -9.32 -19.02
N SER A 67 10.28 -9.20 -20.27
CA SER A 67 9.43 -9.38 -21.44
C SER A 67 9.52 -10.78 -22.03
N ASP A 68 8.46 -11.18 -22.74
CA ASP A 68 8.35 -12.50 -23.39
C ASP A 68 9.44 -12.77 -24.44
N ASP A 69 9.97 -11.71 -25.06
CA ASP A 69 11.07 -11.79 -26.02
C ASP A 69 12.46 -11.88 -25.35
N GLY A 70 12.50 -11.95 -24.02
CA GLY A 70 13.71 -12.19 -23.23
C GLY A 70 14.47 -10.93 -22.81
N HIS A 71 13.92 -9.73 -22.98
CA HIS A 71 14.55 -8.52 -22.44
C HIS A 71 14.26 -8.37 -20.94
N ILE A 72 15.23 -7.83 -20.23
CA ILE A 72 15.12 -7.51 -18.80
C ILE A 72 15.22 -5.99 -18.67
N PHE A 73 14.11 -5.32 -18.41
CA PHE A 73 14.01 -3.87 -18.26
C PHE A 73 14.17 -3.45 -16.80
N THR A 74 14.63 -2.23 -16.57
CA THR A 74 14.43 -1.55 -15.28
C THR A 74 12.93 -1.35 -15.00
N SER A 75 12.53 -1.24 -13.74
CA SER A 75 11.14 -0.90 -13.33
C SER A 75 10.49 0.26 -14.09
N SER A 76 11.25 1.30 -14.44
CA SER A 76 10.73 2.42 -15.24
C SER A 76 10.46 2.10 -16.71
N GLY A 77 10.83 0.91 -17.20
CA GLY A 77 10.72 0.49 -18.59
C GLY A 77 11.70 1.17 -19.57
N ASN A 78 12.52 2.11 -19.11
CA ASN A 78 13.33 2.98 -19.98
C ASN A 78 14.65 2.35 -20.46
N PHE A 79 15.20 1.42 -19.70
CA PHE A 79 16.49 0.79 -19.98
C PHE A 79 16.39 -0.73 -19.88
N VAL A 80 17.19 -1.42 -20.69
CA VAL A 80 17.35 -2.88 -20.69
C VAL A 80 18.75 -3.28 -20.25
N LEU A 81 18.85 -4.47 -19.66
CA LEU A 81 20.11 -5.15 -19.39
C LEU A 81 20.79 -5.54 -20.70
N ASP A 82 22.04 -5.13 -20.88
CA ASP A 82 22.86 -5.51 -22.02
C ASP A 82 24.25 -5.96 -21.57
N VAL A 83 24.87 -6.83 -22.37
CA VAL A 83 26.29 -7.12 -22.23
C VAL A 83 27.07 -6.05 -22.99
N SER A 84 27.87 -5.30 -22.24
CA SER A 84 28.75 -4.27 -22.79
C SER A 84 29.58 -4.77 -23.97
N SER A 85 29.99 -3.84 -24.85
CA SER A 85 30.81 -4.13 -26.02
C SER A 85 32.10 -4.93 -25.73
N GLY A 86 32.64 -4.85 -24.50
CA GLY A 86 33.78 -5.66 -24.05
C GLY A 86 33.46 -7.14 -23.76
N GLY A 87 32.19 -7.55 -23.80
CA GLY A 87 31.76 -8.95 -23.66
C GLY A 87 31.88 -9.52 -22.24
N TYR A 88 32.02 -8.66 -21.22
CA TYR A 88 32.21 -9.06 -19.83
C TYR A 88 31.30 -8.32 -18.84
N PHE A 89 31.25 -6.98 -18.85
CA PHE A 89 30.37 -6.23 -17.95
C PHE A 89 28.93 -6.19 -18.45
N VAL A 90 28.00 -6.10 -17.51
CA VAL A 90 26.57 -5.84 -17.78
C VAL A 90 26.27 -4.37 -17.53
N GLU A 91 25.52 -3.74 -18.42
CA GLU A 91 25.15 -2.34 -18.38
C GLU A 91 23.67 -2.11 -18.68
N LEU A 92 23.19 -0.89 -18.43
CA LEU A 92 21.83 -0.45 -18.74
C LEU A 92 21.87 0.47 -19.96
N VAL A 93 21.10 0.11 -21.00
CA VAL A 93 21.07 0.83 -22.28
C VAL A 93 19.65 0.93 -22.81
N GLN A 94 19.44 1.71 -23.87
CA GLN A 94 18.15 1.72 -24.56
C GLN A 94 17.92 0.41 -25.34
N LEU A 95 16.65 0.02 -25.43
CA LEU A 95 16.21 -1.13 -26.18
C LEU A 95 16.64 -1.02 -27.66
N ASN A 96 17.30 -2.06 -28.14
CA ASN A 96 17.55 -2.33 -29.54
C ASN A 96 17.06 -3.75 -29.84
N SER A 97 15.87 -3.85 -30.42
CA SER A 97 15.17 -5.13 -30.69
C SER A 97 15.95 -6.12 -31.55
N ASN A 98 17.01 -5.69 -32.24
CA ASN A 98 17.86 -6.57 -33.03
C ASN A 98 19.11 -7.07 -32.26
N SER A 99 19.34 -6.59 -31.04
CA SER A 99 20.55 -6.91 -30.29
C SER A 99 20.39 -8.18 -29.46
N LYS A 100 21.06 -9.26 -29.88
CA LYS A 100 21.06 -10.52 -29.10
C LYS A 100 21.73 -10.39 -27.74
N THR A 101 22.60 -9.39 -27.53
CA THR A 101 23.24 -9.15 -26.23
C THR A 101 22.27 -8.56 -25.20
N GLN A 102 21.10 -8.07 -25.63
CA GLN A 102 20.02 -7.60 -24.75
C GLN A 102 18.99 -8.69 -24.42
N ILE A 103 19.12 -9.87 -25.03
CA ILE A 103 18.19 -10.99 -24.86
C ILE A 103 18.78 -11.97 -23.85
N TRP A 104 17.95 -12.35 -22.88
CA TRP A 104 18.30 -13.21 -21.76
C TRP A 104 17.34 -14.40 -21.69
N THR A 105 17.85 -15.52 -21.19
CA THR A 105 17.06 -16.71 -20.89
C THR A 105 17.20 -17.02 -19.42
N ILE A 106 16.05 -17.06 -18.74
CA ILE A 106 15.99 -17.37 -17.32
C ILE A 106 15.57 -18.82 -17.15
N ASP A 107 16.45 -19.59 -16.51
CA ASP A 107 16.21 -20.94 -16.05
C ASP A 107 15.94 -20.89 -14.55
N THR A 108 14.66 -20.77 -14.20
CA THR A 108 14.18 -20.73 -12.82
C THR A 108 14.34 -22.07 -12.09
N THR A 109 14.45 -23.19 -12.83
CA THR A 109 14.63 -24.51 -12.22
C THR A 109 16.05 -24.67 -11.68
N ASN A 110 17.05 -24.17 -12.42
CA ASN A 110 18.45 -24.24 -12.03
C ASN A 110 19.01 -22.93 -11.45
N ASN A 111 18.19 -21.90 -11.30
CA ASN A 111 18.54 -20.57 -10.81
C ASN A 111 19.67 -19.92 -11.65
N LYS A 112 19.51 -19.88 -12.97
CA LYS A 112 20.52 -19.36 -13.90
C LYS A 112 19.92 -18.37 -14.88
N ILE A 113 20.71 -17.36 -15.24
CA ILE A 113 20.34 -16.36 -16.26
C ILE A 113 21.43 -16.35 -17.31
N GLN A 114 21.08 -16.65 -18.56
CA GLN A 114 22.02 -16.77 -19.68
C GLN A 114 21.78 -15.67 -20.70
N ASN A 115 22.84 -15.07 -21.21
CA ASN A 115 22.77 -14.12 -22.32
C ASN A 115 22.75 -14.84 -23.67
N GLN A 116 21.81 -14.50 -24.55
CA GLN A 116 21.66 -15.12 -25.87
C GLN A 116 22.71 -14.64 -26.90
N GLY A 117 23.31 -13.47 -26.69
CA GLY A 117 24.33 -12.91 -27.59
C GLY A 117 25.67 -13.63 -27.51
N ASN A 118 26.08 -14.05 -26.32
CA ASN A 118 27.40 -14.67 -26.10
C ASN A 118 27.36 -16.05 -25.41
N GLY A 119 26.19 -16.53 -24.98
CA GLY A 119 26.01 -17.83 -24.32
C GLY A 119 26.56 -17.91 -22.89
N LYS A 120 27.04 -16.81 -22.30
CA LYS A 120 27.55 -16.73 -20.93
C LYS A 120 26.42 -16.48 -19.93
N TYR A 121 26.71 -16.72 -18.66
CA TYR A 121 25.77 -16.60 -17.57
C TYR A 121 26.01 -15.35 -16.75
N LEU A 122 24.94 -14.73 -16.28
CA LEU A 122 24.97 -13.61 -15.35
C LEU A 122 25.70 -14.04 -14.07
N ASP A 123 26.65 -13.24 -13.63
CA ASP A 123 27.55 -13.55 -12.52
C ASP A 123 27.84 -12.27 -11.73
N ILE A 124 28.34 -12.44 -10.52
CA ILE A 124 28.87 -11.36 -9.69
C ILE A 124 30.36 -11.61 -9.48
N ASP A 125 31.17 -10.70 -9.99
CA ASP A 125 32.60 -10.65 -9.74
C ASP A 125 32.97 -9.30 -9.11
N ASN A 126 33.59 -9.34 -7.93
CA ASN A 126 33.99 -8.14 -7.17
C ASN A 126 32.88 -7.07 -7.06
N LEU A 127 31.66 -7.48 -6.68
CA LEU A 127 30.48 -6.61 -6.50
C LEU A 127 30.02 -5.88 -7.78
N LYS A 128 30.46 -6.35 -8.95
CA LYS A 128 29.97 -5.91 -10.26
C LYS A 128 29.19 -7.04 -10.91
N ILE A 129 28.10 -6.69 -11.58
CA ILE A 129 27.35 -7.62 -12.40
C ILE A 129 28.11 -7.79 -13.73
N CYS A 130 28.40 -9.03 -14.07
CA CYS A 130 29.13 -9.41 -15.27
C CYS A 130 28.52 -10.66 -15.90
N VAL A 131 29.12 -11.12 -17.00
CA VAL A 131 28.81 -12.41 -17.61
C VAL A 131 30.05 -13.30 -17.68
N ALA A 132 29.91 -14.54 -17.25
CA ALA A 132 30.99 -15.53 -17.20
C ALA A 132 30.54 -16.89 -17.76
N PRO A 133 31.47 -17.74 -18.24
CA PRO A 133 31.15 -19.13 -18.56
C PRO A 133 30.54 -19.83 -17.34
N LEU A 134 29.66 -20.81 -17.59
CA LEU A 134 29.06 -21.58 -16.51
C LEU A 134 30.14 -22.30 -15.70
N ASN A 135 30.27 -21.95 -14.43
CA ASN A 135 31.29 -22.50 -13.53
C ASN A 135 30.67 -23.13 -12.27
N GLY A 136 29.36 -23.00 -12.07
CA GLY A 136 28.64 -23.59 -10.93
C GLY A 136 28.79 -22.83 -9.62
N ASN A 137 29.44 -21.66 -9.63
CA ASN A 137 29.60 -20.82 -8.46
C ASN A 137 28.26 -20.30 -7.94
N ALA A 138 28.18 -20.07 -6.63
CA ALA A 138 26.99 -19.49 -6.01
C ALA A 138 26.68 -18.07 -6.52
N THR A 139 27.68 -17.34 -7.03
CA THR A 139 27.54 -16.02 -7.64
C THR A 139 26.77 -16.06 -8.98
N GLN A 140 26.65 -17.24 -9.60
CA GLN A 140 25.82 -17.49 -10.79
C GLN A 140 24.44 -18.04 -10.47
N LYS A 141 24.12 -18.26 -9.18
CA LYS A 141 22.81 -18.73 -8.75
C LYS A 141 21.91 -17.54 -8.48
N TRP A 142 21.07 -17.23 -9.45
CA TRP A 142 20.09 -16.15 -9.39
C TRP A 142 18.73 -16.72 -9.05
N THR A 143 18.15 -16.22 -7.97
CA THR A 143 16.75 -16.50 -7.69
C THR A 143 15.93 -15.35 -8.25
N THR A 144 15.00 -15.68 -9.13
CA THR A 144 13.97 -14.74 -9.56
C THR A 144 12.79 -14.90 -8.62
N PHE A 145 12.48 -13.86 -7.88
CA PHE A 145 11.23 -13.82 -7.14
C PHE A 145 10.28 -13.02 -8.00
N ARG A 146 9.10 -13.56 -8.35
CA ARG A 146 8.01 -12.67 -8.71
C ARG A 146 7.88 -11.70 -7.55
N ARG A 147 7.60 -10.42 -7.84
CA ARG A 147 7.00 -9.58 -6.81
C ARG A 147 5.80 -10.41 -6.33
N ALA A 148 5.85 -10.93 -5.10
CA ALA A 148 4.65 -11.37 -4.42
C ALA A 148 3.62 -10.26 -4.65
N PRO A 149 2.33 -10.57 -4.91
CA PRO A 149 1.31 -9.54 -5.00
C PRO A 149 1.59 -8.55 -3.90
N ILE A 150 1.77 -7.33 -4.37
CA ILE A 150 2.55 -6.25 -3.79
C ILE A 150 2.38 -6.31 -2.29
N PRO A 151 3.46 -6.38 -1.46
CA PRO A 151 3.32 -6.38 -0.01
C PRO A 151 2.28 -5.35 0.33
N THR A 152 1.16 -5.83 0.89
CA THR A 152 -0.16 -5.27 0.61
C THR A 152 -0.26 -3.81 1.00
N GLY A 153 0.69 -3.30 1.80
CA GLY A 153 0.64 -1.97 2.41
C GLY A 153 -0.54 -1.83 3.37
N ASN A 154 -1.50 -2.73 3.28
CA ASN A 154 -2.81 -2.68 3.87
C ASN A 154 -2.93 -3.77 4.90
N TRP A 155 -3.69 -3.44 5.93
CA TRP A 155 -3.94 -4.28 7.08
C TRP A 155 -5.01 -5.32 6.75
N GLY A 156 -4.72 -6.59 7.02
CA GLY A 156 -5.73 -7.64 6.90
C GLY A 156 -5.27 -8.99 7.42
N TYR A 157 -5.78 -10.07 6.84
CA TYR A 157 -5.66 -11.42 7.39
C TYR A 157 -4.76 -12.30 6.54
N PHE A 158 -3.92 -13.11 7.18
CA PHE A 158 -3.36 -14.32 6.57
C PHE A 158 -4.22 -15.51 6.95
N GLN A 159 -5.03 -16.00 6.00
CA GLN A 159 -5.95 -17.11 6.23
C GLN A 159 -5.42 -18.41 5.62
N SER A 160 -5.54 -19.51 6.34
CA SER A 160 -5.21 -20.83 5.82
C SER A 160 -6.19 -21.21 4.70
N LYS A 161 -5.67 -21.80 3.60
CA LYS A 161 -6.51 -22.45 2.59
C LYS A 161 -7.19 -23.71 3.11
N GLN A 162 -6.60 -24.37 4.11
CA GLN A 162 -7.24 -25.49 4.80
C GLN A 162 -8.37 -24.96 5.69
N LEU A 163 -9.57 -25.48 5.47
CA LEU A 163 -10.76 -25.22 6.27
C LEU A 163 -10.88 -26.25 7.41
N ASP A 164 -11.59 -25.87 8.48
CA ASP A 164 -12.05 -26.85 9.47
C ASP A 164 -13.24 -27.69 8.94
N SER A 165 -13.67 -28.67 9.73
CA SER A 165 -14.80 -29.55 9.41
C SER A 165 -16.14 -28.82 9.20
N ASN A 166 -16.24 -27.57 9.66
CA ASN A 166 -17.41 -26.70 9.53
C ASN A 166 -17.24 -25.66 8.41
N ASN A 167 -16.22 -25.80 7.56
CA ASN A 167 -15.87 -24.87 6.48
C ASN A 167 -15.55 -23.44 6.96
N ASN A 168 -15.00 -23.28 8.16
CA ASN A 168 -14.51 -21.99 8.63
C ASN A 168 -13.04 -21.78 8.26
N TYR A 169 -12.70 -20.52 8.01
CA TYR A 169 -11.31 -20.08 7.86
C TYR A 169 -10.63 -19.89 9.20
N TRP A 170 -9.35 -20.22 9.21
CA TRP A 170 -8.43 -20.02 10.31
C TRP A 170 -7.35 -19.05 9.90
N GLY A 171 -6.95 -18.16 10.81
CA GLY A 171 -6.03 -17.07 10.54
C GLY A 171 -4.85 -17.06 11.48
N LEU A 172 -3.73 -16.56 10.97
CA LEU A 172 -2.53 -16.28 11.75
C LEU A 172 -2.88 -15.30 12.87
N SER A 173 -2.59 -15.67 14.12
CA SER A 173 -3.03 -14.94 15.31
C SER A 173 -1.91 -14.81 16.33
N VAL A 174 -1.77 -13.65 16.96
CA VAL A 174 -0.94 -13.51 18.17
C VAL A 174 -1.69 -14.09 19.36
N LEU A 175 -1.07 -15.03 20.07
CA LEU A 175 -1.70 -15.70 21.21
C LEU A 175 -2.22 -14.67 22.23
N ASN A 176 -3.49 -14.80 22.59
CA ASN A 176 -4.19 -13.94 23.54
C ASN A 176 -4.17 -12.43 23.22
N ASN A 177 -3.94 -12.04 21.96
CA ASN A 177 -3.80 -10.62 21.56
C ASN A 177 -2.71 -9.87 22.36
N SER A 178 -1.66 -10.56 22.80
CA SER A 178 -0.59 -9.97 23.62
C SER A 178 0.31 -9.04 22.79
N LYS A 179 0.62 -7.86 23.34
CA LYS A 179 1.61 -6.91 22.78
C LYS A 179 3.05 -7.23 23.17
N SER A 180 3.26 -8.26 24.01
CA SER A 180 4.58 -8.61 24.53
C SER A 180 5.43 -9.32 23.48
N TYR A 181 6.74 -9.08 23.49
CA TYR A 181 7.69 -9.81 22.65
C TYR A 181 7.82 -11.27 23.08
N ASN A 182 8.25 -12.13 22.15
CA ASN A 182 8.32 -13.58 22.25
C ASN A 182 6.97 -14.24 22.55
N THR A 183 5.86 -13.62 22.13
CA THR A 183 4.53 -14.23 22.24
C THR A 183 4.35 -15.20 21.07
N SER A 184 3.93 -16.44 21.35
CA SER A 184 3.63 -17.42 20.31
C SER A 184 2.61 -16.94 19.30
N VAL A 185 2.84 -17.31 18.04
CA VAL A 185 1.89 -17.15 16.94
C VAL A 185 1.19 -18.48 16.68
N VAL A 186 -0.14 -18.41 16.57
CA VAL A 186 -1.03 -19.57 16.55
C VAL A 186 -2.08 -19.41 15.46
N MET A 187 -2.71 -20.52 15.08
CA MET A 187 -3.92 -20.55 14.28
C MET A 187 -5.13 -20.48 15.22
N ASN A 188 -5.99 -19.51 14.97
CA ASN A 188 -7.34 -19.44 15.54
C ASN A 188 -8.35 -19.22 14.42
N LYS A 189 -9.61 -19.59 14.64
CA LYS A 189 -10.71 -19.24 13.74
C LYS A 189 -10.72 -17.73 13.48
N VAL A 190 -10.93 -17.35 12.21
CA VAL A 190 -11.03 -15.93 11.82
C VAL A 190 -12.26 -15.32 12.48
N GLN A 191 -12.06 -14.22 13.21
CA GLN A 191 -13.12 -13.54 13.97
C GLN A 191 -13.15 -12.04 13.63
N ALA A 192 -14.36 -11.48 13.55
CA ALA A 192 -14.55 -10.05 13.40
C ALA A 192 -13.97 -9.28 14.60
N LYS A 193 -13.41 -8.09 14.35
CA LYS A 193 -12.76 -7.20 15.34
C LYS A 193 -11.56 -7.81 16.08
N SER A 194 -11.01 -8.93 15.63
CA SER A 194 -9.89 -9.57 16.29
C SER A 194 -8.56 -8.94 15.86
N ILE A 195 -8.15 -7.87 16.56
CA ILE A 195 -6.97 -7.06 16.20
C ILE A 195 -5.66 -7.87 16.19
N GLY A 196 -5.51 -8.92 16.99
CA GLY A 196 -4.33 -9.79 16.97
C GLY A 196 -4.30 -10.79 15.80
N GLN A 197 -5.31 -10.78 14.93
CA GLN A 197 -5.34 -11.51 13.66
C GLN A 197 -5.07 -10.61 12.45
N ILE A 198 -4.88 -9.31 12.69
CA ILE A 198 -4.63 -8.32 11.65
C ILE A 198 -3.13 -8.10 11.53
N TRP A 199 -2.65 -8.18 10.29
CA TRP A 199 -1.26 -8.06 9.92
C TRP A 199 -1.09 -7.16 8.70
N GLN A 200 0.10 -6.62 8.51
CA GLN A 200 0.51 -5.89 7.31
C GLN A 200 1.81 -6.50 6.81
N MET A 201 1.86 -6.93 5.54
CA MET A 201 3.13 -7.27 4.90
C MET A 201 3.73 -6.00 4.29
N THR A 202 4.97 -5.74 4.63
CA THR A 202 5.67 -4.49 4.29
C THR A 202 6.61 -4.70 3.10
N ASN A 203 7.00 -3.61 2.42
CA ASN A 203 7.84 -3.69 1.22
C ASN A 203 9.22 -4.29 1.46
N ASP A 204 9.73 -4.30 2.68
CA ASP A 204 11.02 -4.92 3.02
C ASP A 204 10.88 -6.40 3.46
N GLY A 205 9.65 -6.94 3.46
CA GLY A 205 9.35 -8.32 3.81
C GLY A 205 8.94 -8.54 5.27
N HIS A 206 8.92 -7.53 6.14
CA HIS A 206 8.40 -7.73 7.50
C HIS A 206 6.88 -7.93 7.48
N ILE A 207 6.40 -8.78 8.40
CA ILE A 207 4.98 -8.94 8.70
C ILE A 207 4.70 -8.26 10.05
N LEU A 208 4.09 -7.06 10.02
CA LEU A 208 3.75 -6.25 11.19
C LEU A 208 2.42 -6.71 11.79
N SER A 209 2.32 -6.72 13.12
CA SER A 209 1.06 -6.94 13.84
C SER A 209 0.35 -5.63 14.13
N ARG A 210 -0.97 -5.58 13.96
CA ARG A 210 -1.78 -4.39 14.25
C ARG A 210 -1.86 -4.04 15.75
N LEU A 211 -1.41 -4.96 16.60
CA LEU A 211 -1.40 -4.80 18.06
C LEU A 211 -0.44 -3.70 18.55
N ASP A 212 0.72 -3.53 17.90
CA ASP A 212 1.72 -2.51 18.22
C ASP A 212 2.64 -2.27 17.02
N GLY A 213 2.95 -1.00 16.72
CA GLY A 213 3.72 -0.62 15.52
C GLY A 213 5.16 -1.14 15.45
N ASN A 214 5.70 -1.78 16.48
CA ASN A 214 7.03 -2.42 16.43
C ASN A 214 6.97 -3.94 16.56
N LEU A 215 5.78 -4.53 16.63
CA LEU A 215 5.62 -5.96 16.80
C LEU A 215 5.57 -6.65 15.44
N VAL A 216 6.58 -7.46 15.13
CA VAL A 216 6.70 -8.22 13.86
C VAL A 216 6.64 -9.71 14.10
N LEU A 217 6.29 -10.47 13.07
CA LEU A 217 6.46 -11.92 13.02
C LEU A 217 7.94 -12.31 12.92
N ASP A 218 8.38 -13.24 13.76
CA ASP A 218 9.76 -13.74 13.83
C ASP A 218 9.80 -15.28 13.93
N ILE A 219 10.98 -15.84 13.70
CA ILE A 219 11.26 -17.25 13.94
C ILE A 219 11.51 -17.46 15.43
N GLY A 220 10.64 -18.25 16.04
CA GLY A 220 10.75 -18.63 17.44
C GLY A 220 11.66 -19.85 17.69
N PRO A 221 11.48 -20.53 18.83
CA PRO A 221 12.36 -21.63 19.22
C PRO A 221 12.23 -22.86 18.32
N SER A 222 13.33 -23.60 18.16
CA SER A 222 13.35 -24.88 17.44
C SER A 222 12.47 -25.93 18.10
N ILE A 223 11.64 -26.63 17.31
CA ILE A 223 10.78 -27.70 17.80
C ILE A 223 11.63 -28.94 18.06
N ASN A 224 11.68 -29.42 19.31
CA ASN A 224 12.48 -30.59 19.72
C ASN A 224 13.95 -30.52 19.28
N GLY A 225 14.54 -29.32 19.19
CA GLY A 225 15.92 -29.11 18.73
C GLY A 225 16.13 -29.30 17.22
N SER A 226 15.06 -29.33 16.42
CA SER A 226 15.14 -29.44 14.95
C SER A 226 15.85 -28.23 14.32
N LYS A 227 16.56 -28.49 13.22
CA LYS A 227 17.16 -27.44 12.36
C LYS A 227 16.26 -27.04 11.19
N THR A 228 15.08 -27.64 11.07
CA THR A 228 14.15 -27.43 9.94
C THR A 228 12.72 -27.19 10.38
N ASN A 229 12.44 -27.24 11.68
CA ASN A 229 11.11 -27.00 12.25
C ASN A 229 11.23 -26.04 13.43
N TYR A 230 10.53 -24.91 13.35
CA TYR A 230 10.54 -23.86 14.36
C TYR A 230 9.10 -23.48 14.72
N TYR A 231 8.88 -23.08 15.97
CA TYR A 231 7.68 -22.32 16.30
C TYR A 231 7.80 -20.90 15.75
N LEU A 232 6.68 -20.22 15.63
CA LEU A 232 6.64 -18.79 15.31
C LEU A 232 6.28 -17.98 16.55
N ASP A 233 6.87 -16.82 16.67
CA ASP A 233 6.55 -15.84 17.71
C ASP A 233 6.54 -14.42 17.15
N THR A 234 6.16 -13.47 17.99
CA THR A 234 6.31 -12.05 17.70
C THR A 234 7.53 -11.47 18.37
N ASN A 235 8.16 -10.49 17.75
CA ASN A 235 9.34 -9.83 18.31
C ASN A 235 9.38 -8.34 17.97
N VAL A 236 10.38 -7.64 18.49
CA VAL A 236 10.67 -6.26 18.08
C VAL A 236 11.26 -6.23 16.66
N TYR A 237 10.79 -5.29 15.85
CA TYR A 237 11.27 -5.04 14.49
C TYR A 237 12.80 -4.82 14.43
N LYS A 238 13.46 -5.47 13.47
CA LYS A 238 14.89 -5.30 13.14
C LYS A 238 15.08 -5.37 11.62
N ALA A 239 15.37 -4.24 10.99
CA ALA A 239 15.32 -4.12 9.53
C ALA A 239 16.20 -5.12 8.75
N ASN A 240 17.39 -5.48 9.27
CA ASN A 240 18.31 -6.40 8.59
C ASN A 240 18.29 -7.83 9.15
N ASP A 241 17.29 -8.20 9.97
CA ASP A 241 17.16 -9.57 10.45
C ASP A 241 16.35 -10.41 9.45
N LEU A 242 17.05 -11.18 8.61
CA LEU A 242 16.42 -12.07 7.62
C LEU A 242 15.45 -13.09 8.25
N LYS A 243 15.51 -13.34 9.57
CA LYS A 243 14.52 -14.16 10.28
C LYS A 243 13.17 -13.48 10.40
N GLN A 244 13.12 -12.16 10.35
CA GLN A 244 11.91 -11.35 10.39
C GLN A 244 11.40 -10.94 9.00
N GLN A 245 12.12 -11.33 7.95
CA GLN A 245 11.75 -11.05 6.57
C GLN A 245 11.12 -12.28 5.90
N TRP A 246 10.01 -12.03 5.22
CA TRP A 246 9.13 -13.04 4.64
C TRP A 246 8.85 -12.72 3.18
N GLY A 247 8.47 -13.75 2.42
CA GLY A 247 8.04 -13.63 1.04
C GLY A 247 6.86 -14.56 0.77
N ILE A 248 6.14 -14.33 -0.32
CA ILE A 248 5.07 -15.23 -0.78
C ILE A 248 5.47 -15.76 -2.14
N ASN A 249 5.43 -17.08 -2.32
CA ASN A 249 5.72 -17.72 -3.59
C ASN A 249 4.47 -17.95 -4.44
N GLU A 250 4.64 -18.43 -5.66
CA GLU A 250 3.57 -18.74 -6.62
C GLU A 250 2.56 -19.78 -6.13
N ASN A 251 2.92 -20.57 -5.12
CA ASN A 251 2.05 -21.57 -4.50
C ASN A 251 1.22 -20.99 -3.34
N ASN A 252 1.28 -19.68 -3.12
CA ASN A 252 0.70 -18.97 -1.97
C ASN A 252 1.26 -19.45 -0.62
N GLN A 253 2.54 -19.84 -0.58
CA GLN A 253 3.22 -20.22 0.65
C GLN A 253 4.03 -19.03 1.14
N ILE A 254 3.90 -18.70 2.43
CA ILE A 254 4.69 -17.64 3.06
C ILE A 254 6.01 -18.26 3.51
N PHE A 255 7.11 -17.95 2.81
CA PHE A 255 8.45 -18.45 3.12
C PHE A 255 9.27 -17.42 3.89
N ASN A 256 10.30 -17.89 4.60
CA ASN A 256 11.23 -17.03 5.32
C ASN A 256 12.49 -16.75 4.49
N GLN A 257 13.00 -15.50 4.48
CA GLN A 257 14.18 -15.15 3.68
C GLN A 257 15.49 -15.79 4.19
N TYR A 258 15.61 -16.05 5.50
CA TYR A 258 16.77 -16.78 6.06
C TYR A 258 16.73 -18.27 5.73
N TYR A 259 15.54 -18.87 5.70
CA TYR A 259 15.31 -20.27 5.31
C TYR A 259 14.31 -20.37 4.14
N PRO A 260 14.73 -20.08 2.90
CA PRO A 260 13.81 -19.90 1.76
C PRO A 260 13.02 -21.15 1.36
N ASN A 261 13.41 -22.33 1.83
CA ASN A 261 12.68 -23.58 1.58
C ASN A 261 11.61 -23.88 2.66
N LEU A 262 11.66 -23.19 3.80
CA LEU A 262 10.71 -23.38 4.88
C LEU A 262 9.58 -22.36 4.76
N CYS A 263 8.36 -22.83 4.95
CA CYS A 263 7.14 -22.04 4.86
C CYS A 263 6.35 -22.06 6.16
N ILE A 264 5.59 -21.00 6.40
CA ILE A 264 4.63 -20.94 7.50
C ILE A 264 3.51 -21.93 7.23
N GLY A 265 3.18 -22.73 8.24
CA GLY A 265 2.04 -23.63 8.24
C GLY A 265 1.63 -23.99 9.65
N PHE A 266 0.94 -25.11 9.80
CA PHE A 266 0.58 -25.68 11.09
C PHE A 266 0.72 -27.20 11.06
N VAL A 267 0.84 -27.80 12.25
CA VAL A 267 0.92 -29.25 12.43
C VAL A 267 -0.24 -29.69 13.30
N GLY A 268 -1.02 -30.66 12.83
CA GLY A 268 -2.21 -31.18 13.50
C GLY A 268 -3.50 -30.89 12.73
N GLU A 269 -4.64 -31.15 13.35
CA GLU A 269 -5.97 -30.90 12.79
C GLU A 269 -6.54 -29.57 13.31
N LEU A 270 -7.23 -28.83 12.44
CA LEU A 270 -7.97 -27.63 12.82
C LEU A 270 -9.32 -28.04 13.42
N GLY A 271 -9.42 -28.09 14.74
CA GLY A 271 -10.67 -28.34 15.47
C GLY A 271 -11.43 -27.06 15.80
N VAL A 272 -12.76 -27.13 15.88
CA VAL A 272 -13.69 -25.97 15.95
C VAL A 272 -13.35 -24.91 17.01
N ASP A 273 -12.84 -25.33 18.17
CA ASP A 273 -12.44 -24.44 19.30
C ASP A 273 -11.00 -24.68 19.75
N SER A 274 -10.15 -25.18 18.85
CA SER A 274 -8.74 -25.44 19.14
C SER A 274 -7.88 -24.20 18.96
N THR A 275 -6.71 -24.17 19.59
CA THR A 275 -5.63 -23.27 19.21
C THR A 275 -4.48 -24.17 18.77
N VAL A 276 -4.02 -23.98 17.54
CA VAL A 276 -2.96 -24.80 16.95
C VAL A 276 -1.72 -23.93 16.80
N ASN A 277 -0.55 -24.42 17.21
CA ASN A 277 0.68 -23.65 17.03
C ASN A 277 1.02 -23.52 15.54
N CYS A 278 1.39 -22.32 15.11
CA CYS A 278 2.00 -22.13 13.80
C CYS A 278 3.46 -22.58 13.83
N VAL A 279 3.93 -23.09 12.70
CA VAL A 279 5.30 -23.56 12.53
C VAL A 279 5.92 -22.98 11.27
N LEU A 280 7.25 -22.91 11.26
CA LEU A 280 8.05 -22.77 10.05
C LEU A 280 8.67 -24.13 9.74
N ALA A 281 8.27 -24.75 8.62
CA ALA A 281 8.70 -26.09 8.23
C ALA A 281 8.71 -26.27 6.70
N GLN A 282 9.34 -27.35 6.23
CA GLN A 282 9.33 -27.71 4.81
C GLN A 282 7.94 -28.30 4.44
N PRO A 283 7.21 -27.73 3.47
CA PRO A 283 5.99 -28.34 2.95
C PRO A 283 6.27 -29.70 2.32
N SER A 284 5.34 -30.65 2.45
CA SER A 284 5.50 -31.98 1.82
C SER A 284 5.46 -31.93 0.29
N SER A 285 4.79 -30.92 -0.27
CA SER A 285 4.70 -30.62 -1.70
C SER A 285 4.30 -29.15 -1.93
N ALA A 286 4.41 -28.66 -3.16
CA ALA A 286 3.90 -27.33 -3.54
C ALA A 286 2.38 -27.18 -3.32
N SER A 287 1.64 -28.29 -3.37
CA SER A 287 0.19 -28.36 -3.16
C SER A 287 -0.23 -28.63 -1.71
N ASP A 288 0.70 -28.62 -0.76
CA ASP A 288 0.41 -28.90 0.65
C ASP A 288 -0.44 -27.77 1.26
N ILE A 289 -1.74 -28.01 1.35
CA ILE A 289 -2.74 -27.01 1.73
C ILE A 289 -2.56 -26.47 3.15
N ASN A 290 -1.87 -27.20 4.04
CA ASN A 290 -1.56 -26.76 5.41
C ASN A 290 -0.50 -25.64 5.45
N PHE A 291 0.18 -25.41 4.33
CA PHE A 291 1.21 -24.37 4.15
C PHE A 291 0.80 -23.31 3.13
N GLN A 292 -0.43 -23.36 2.62
CA GLN A 292 -0.95 -22.39 1.66
C GLN A 292 -1.88 -21.38 2.35
N TRP A 293 -1.71 -20.12 1.97
CA TRP A 293 -2.38 -18.98 2.58
C TRP A 293 -3.22 -18.22 1.56
N ILE A 294 -4.17 -17.46 2.07
CA ILE A 294 -4.92 -16.43 1.36
C ILE A 294 -4.60 -15.13 2.09
N THR A 295 -4.00 -14.18 1.36
CA THR A 295 -3.73 -12.83 1.86
C THR A 295 -4.97 -11.99 1.64
N ASN A 296 -5.55 -11.47 2.72
CA ASN A 296 -6.71 -10.59 2.64
C ASN A 296 -6.33 -9.16 3.02
N PRO A 297 -6.75 -8.15 2.25
CA PRO A 297 -7.43 -8.29 0.95
C PRO A 297 -6.54 -8.97 -0.10
N THR A 298 -7.16 -9.74 -1.00
CA THR A 298 -6.47 -10.37 -2.13
C THR A 298 -6.36 -9.38 -3.28
N TYR A 299 -5.29 -9.40 -4.05
CA TYR A 299 -5.09 -8.50 -5.21
C TYR A 299 -5.20 -9.24 -6.53
N SER A 300 -6.10 -10.22 -6.59
CA SER A 300 -6.20 -11.11 -7.75
C SER A 300 -6.52 -10.34 -9.04
N LEU A 301 -7.18 -9.19 -8.96
CA LEU A 301 -7.42 -8.35 -10.13
C LEU A 301 -6.13 -7.68 -10.65
N ASN A 302 -5.28 -7.16 -9.75
CA ASN A 302 -3.96 -6.63 -10.14
C ASN A 302 -3.06 -7.70 -10.73
N GLU A 303 -3.07 -8.91 -10.16
CA GLU A 303 -2.38 -10.05 -10.76
C GLU A 303 -2.90 -10.31 -12.17
N ILE A 304 -4.22 -10.42 -12.35
CA ILE A 304 -4.84 -10.68 -13.67
C ILE A 304 -4.46 -9.61 -14.70
N VAL A 305 -4.57 -8.32 -14.37
CA VAL A 305 -4.25 -7.26 -15.36
C VAL A 305 -2.76 -7.10 -15.63
N SER A 306 -1.90 -7.72 -14.80
CA SER A 306 -0.46 -7.78 -15.02
C SER A 306 0.01 -9.00 -15.82
N GLU A 307 -0.87 -9.95 -16.14
CA GLU A 307 -0.54 -11.15 -16.88
C GLU A 307 -0.37 -10.92 -18.39
N VAL A 308 0.14 -11.96 -19.08
CA VAL A 308 0.17 -12.08 -20.54
C VAL A 308 -1.22 -11.95 -21.15
N PRO A 309 -1.50 -10.90 -21.97
CA PRO A 309 -2.67 -10.84 -22.81
C PRO A 309 -2.82 -12.12 -23.58
N GLU A 310 -3.95 -12.78 -23.36
CA GLU A 310 -4.38 -13.90 -24.14
C GLU A 310 -5.52 -13.39 -25.03
N PRO A 311 -5.26 -13.16 -26.33
CA PRO A 311 -6.26 -12.57 -27.20
C PRO A 311 -7.44 -13.53 -27.38
N PHE A 312 -8.59 -12.96 -27.72
CA PHE A 312 -9.75 -13.76 -28.09
C PHE A 312 -9.44 -14.73 -29.24
N PRO A 313 -10.13 -15.89 -29.31
CA PRO A 313 -10.00 -16.81 -30.44
C PRO A 313 -10.16 -16.09 -31.77
N ALA A 314 -9.16 -16.25 -32.66
CA ALA A 314 -9.12 -15.57 -33.93
C ALA A 314 -9.91 -16.34 -35.01
N TYR A 315 -10.76 -15.62 -35.73
CA TYR A 315 -11.48 -16.13 -36.90
C TYR A 315 -10.95 -15.44 -38.15
N THR A 316 -9.96 -16.05 -38.82
CA THR A 316 -9.17 -15.34 -39.86
C THR A 316 -9.57 -15.66 -41.29
N SER A 317 -10.35 -16.72 -41.53
CA SER A 317 -10.73 -17.13 -42.89
C SER A 317 -11.91 -18.10 -42.90
N GLY A 318 -12.56 -18.21 -44.06
CA GLY A 318 -13.59 -19.22 -44.32
C GLY A 318 -14.89 -18.99 -43.55
N ASP A 319 -15.63 -20.08 -43.34
CA ASP A 319 -16.94 -20.04 -42.69
C ASP A 319 -16.88 -19.61 -41.21
N LEU A 320 -15.74 -19.77 -40.53
CA LEU A 320 -15.53 -19.24 -39.18
C LEU A 320 -15.59 -17.70 -39.15
N LEU A 321 -14.88 -17.03 -40.06
CA LEU A 321 -14.89 -15.56 -40.15
C LEU A 321 -16.27 -15.05 -40.60
N ALA A 322 -16.86 -15.69 -41.60
CA ALA A 322 -18.19 -15.33 -42.09
C ALA A 322 -19.27 -15.49 -41.00
N SER A 323 -19.17 -16.57 -40.19
CA SER A 323 -20.05 -16.80 -39.03
C SER A 323 -19.88 -15.72 -37.98
N TYR A 324 -18.64 -15.35 -37.65
CA TYR A 324 -18.36 -14.31 -36.66
C TYR A 324 -18.95 -12.96 -37.07
N GLN A 325 -18.73 -12.53 -38.32
CA GLN A 325 -19.24 -11.27 -38.84
C GLN A 325 -20.77 -11.28 -38.90
N TYR A 326 -21.38 -12.38 -39.36
CA TYR A 326 -22.83 -12.50 -39.43
C TYR A 326 -23.49 -12.46 -38.04
N ILE A 327 -22.98 -13.24 -37.09
CA ILE A 327 -23.50 -13.27 -35.72
C ILE A 327 -23.31 -11.91 -35.05
N SER A 328 -22.16 -11.27 -35.23
CA SER A 328 -21.90 -9.92 -34.70
C SER A 328 -22.87 -8.89 -35.27
N ASN A 329 -23.14 -8.93 -36.57
CA ASN A 329 -24.09 -8.03 -37.22
C ASN A 329 -25.51 -8.23 -36.69
N ILE A 330 -25.98 -9.48 -36.56
CA ILE A 330 -27.30 -9.78 -36.00
C ILE A 330 -27.38 -9.33 -34.55
N ALA A 331 -26.40 -9.70 -33.72
CA ALA A 331 -26.42 -9.40 -32.29
C ALA A 331 -26.55 -7.90 -32.03
N THR A 332 -25.85 -7.10 -32.84
CA THR A 332 -25.74 -5.65 -32.69
C THR A 332 -26.76 -4.87 -33.54
N ASN A 333 -27.73 -5.55 -34.17
CA ASN A 333 -28.70 -4.94 -35.09
C ASN A 333 -28.04 -4.09 -36.19
N GLY A 334 -26.93 -4.58 -36.75
CA GLY A 334 -26.20 -3.96 -37.86
C GLY A 334 -25.24 -2.83 -37.46
N HIS A 335 -24.97 -2.63 -36.16
CA HIS A 335 -24.09 -1.55 -35.71
C HIS A 335 -22.60 -1.84 -35.98
N THR A 336 -22.19 -3.10 -35.87
CA THR A 336 -20.81 -3.54 -36.11
C THR A 336 -20.76 -5.00 -36.53
N ASP A 337 -19.72 -5.38 -37.27
CA ASP A 337 -19.36 -6.78 -37.57
C ASP A 337 -18.34 -7.35 -36.57
N ASP A 338 -17.97 -6.58 -35.55
CA ASP A 338 -17.10 -6.97 -34.44
C ASP A 338 -17.79 -6.75 -33.09
N ILE A 339 -18.51 -7.77 -32.61
CA ILE A 339 -19.24 -7.70 -31.33
C ILE A 339 -18.31 -7.43 -30.13
N ARG A 340 -17.06 -7.90 -30.17
CA ARG A 340 -16.08 -7.75 -29.08
C ARG A 340 -15.72 -6.30 -28.82
N SER A 341 -15.70 -5.44 -29.84
CA SER A 341 -15.48 -3.99 -29.69
C SER A 341 -16.49 -3.30 -28.77
N LEU A 342 -17.67 -3.92 -28.56
CA LEU A 342 -18.74 -3.39 -27.74
C LEU A 342 -18.73 -3.93 -26.31
N TYR A 343 -17.85 -4.87 -25.96
CA TYR A 343 -17.79 -5.48 -24.62
C TYR A 343 -17.45 -4.48 -23.52
N THR A 344 -16.81 -3.34 -23.82
CA THR A 344 -16.53 -2.28 -22.83
C THR A 344 -17.59 -1.18 -22.78
N SER A 345 -18.50 -1.12 -23.77
CA SER A 345 -19.43 0.00 -23.93
C SER A 345 -20.60 -0.04 -22.95
N ILE A 346 -20.75 1.01 -22.14
CA ILE A 346 -21.85 1.14 -21.15
C ILE A 346 -23.24 1.33 -21.77
N ASN A 347 -23.30 1.73 -23.05
CA ASN A 347 -24.56 2.08 -23.73
C ASN A 347 -25.24 0.89 -24.43
N VAL A 348 -24.68 -0.31 -24.31
CA VAL A 348 -25.23 -1.54 -24.92
C VAL A 348 -25.57 -2.57 -23.84
N SER A 349 -26.68 -3.28 -24.01
CA SER A 349 -27.02 -4.43 -23.18
C SER A 349 -26.48 -5.70 -23.81
N LEU A 350 -25.48 -6.30 -23.15
CA LEU A 350 -24.91 -7.57 -23.58
C LEU A 350 -25.89 -8.74 -23.38
N GLU A 351 -26.87 -8.60 -22.49
CA GLU A 351 -27.96 -9.57 -22.29
C GLU A 351 -28.83 -9.67 -23.55
N ILE A 352 -29.17 -8.52 -24.17
CA ILE A 352 -29.89 -8.50 -25.44
C ILE A 352 -29.04 -9.15 -26.53
N PHE A 353 -27.73 -8.86 -26.57
CA PHE A 353 -26.83 -9.51 -27.52
C PHE A 353 -26.81 -11.03 -27.32
N TYR A 354 -26.75 -11.50 -26.07
CA TYR A 354 -26.78 -12.93 -25.76
C TYR A 354 -28.05 -13.61 -26.27
N VAL A 355 -29.21 -12.98 -26.08
CA VAL A 355 -30.49 -13.47 -26.61
C VAL A 355 -30.47 -13.51 -28.15
N ASN A 356 -30.00 -12.45 -28.80
CA ASN A 356 -29.92 -12.37 -30.26
C ASN A 356 -28.97 -13.43 -30.84
N VAL A 357 -27.79 -13.62 -30.24
CA VAL A 357 -26.83 -14.67 -30.64
C VAL A 357 -27.44 -16.05 -30.44
N THR A 358 -28.14 -16.29 -29.33
CA THR A 358 -28.79 -17.58 -29.06
C THR A 358 -29.88 -17.91 -30.09
N ASN A 359 -30.59 -16.90 -30.57
CA ASN A 359 -31.66 -17.06 -31.56
C ASN A 359 -31.17 -17.00 -33.01
N ALA A 360 -29.89 -16.69 -33.25
CA ALA A 360 -29.33 -16.63 -34.59
C ALA A 360 -29.33 -18.01 -35.25
N THR A 361 -29.78 -18.08 -36.51
CA THR A 361 -29.78 -19.29 -37.33
C THR A 361 -28.73 -19.20 -38.42
N CYS A 362 -28.14 -20.34 -38.79
CA CYS A 362 -27.12 -20.39 -39.84
C CYS A 362 -27.74 -19.97 -41.19
N PRO A 363 -27.27 -18.87 -41.83
CA PRO A 363 -27.74 -18.46 -43.13
C PRO A 363 -27.22 -19.40 -44.22
N SER A 364 -27.90 -19.45 -45.36
CA SER A 364 -27.47 -20.27 -46.51
C SER A 364 -26.14 -19.84 -47.13
N SER A 365 -25.63 -18.65 -46.81
CA SER A 365 -24.34 -18.14 -47.26
C SER A 365 -23.14 -18.71 -46.51
N ILE A 366 -23.36 -19.42 -45.40
CA ILE A 366 -22.32 -20.09 -44.61
C ILE A 366 -22.51 -21.60 -44.83
N HIS A 367 -21.51 -22.27 -45.40
CA HIS A 367 -21.66 -23.65 -45.86
C HIS A 367 -21.46 -24.68 -44.73
N SER A 368 -20.68 -24.33 -43.71
CA SER A 368 -20.39 -25.14 -42.54
C SER A 368 -21.27 -24.73 -41.35
N THR A 369 -22.31 -25.53 -41.08
CA THR A 369 -23.17 -25.34 -39.89
C THR A 369 -22.42 -25.61 -38.59
N GLU A 370 -21.40 -26.47 -38.61
CA GLU A 370 -20.54 -26.74 -37.45
C GLU A 370 -19.70 -25.52 -37.08
N ASP A 371 -19.06 -24.87 -38.06
CA ASP A 371 -18.31 -23.63 -37.82
C ASP A 371 -19.20 -22.53 -37.28
N PHE A 372 -20.42 -22.39 -37.83
CA PHE A 372 -21.42 -21.46 -37.30
C PHE A 372 -21.74 -21.74 -35.83
N SER A 373 -22.05 -23.00 -35.48
CA SER A 373 -22.36 -23.37 -34.10
C SER A 373 -21.17 -23.19 -33.15
N ASN A 374 -19.95 -23.46 -33.60
CA ASN A 374 -18.74 -23.25 -32.80
C ASN A 374 -18.54 -21.77 -32.48
N VAL A 375 -18.65 -20.89 -33.48
CA VAL A 375 -18.56 -19.43 -33.27
C VAL A 375 -19.70 -18.93 -32.39
N GLN A 376 -20.94 -19.40 -32.62
CA GLN A 376 -22.10 -19.04 -31.80
C GLN A 376 -21.89 -19.41 -30.33
N ASN A 377 -21.43 -20.63 -30.03
CA ASN A 377 -21.18 -21.07 -28.66
C ASN A 377 -20.05 -20.28 -28.00
N GLN A 378 -18.97 -20.00 -28.75
CA GLN A 378 -17.86 -19.20 -28.23
C GLN A 378 -18.30 -17.76 -27.91
N ILE A 379 -19.06 -17.11 -28.79
CA ILE A 379 -19.60 -15.75 -28.51
C ILE A 379 -20.57 -15.76 -27.32
N LYS A 380 -21.40 -16.82 -27.17
CA LYS A 380 -22.29 -16.95 -25.99
C LYS A 380 -21.50 -17.06 -24.69
N ASN A 381 -20.39 -17.80 -24.68
CA ASN A 381 -19.50 -17.88 -23.53
C ASN A 381 -18.85 -16.51 -23.26
N GLU A 382 -18.31 -15.87 -24.29
CA GLU A 382 -17.72 -14.52 -24.19
C GLU A 382 -18.71 -13.50 -23.60
N LEU A 383 -19.94 -13.46 -24.10
CA LEU A 383 -20.99 -12.57 -23.58
C LEU A 383 -21.35 -12.87 -22.13
N THR A 384 -21.47 -14.15 -21.76
CA THR A 384 -21.73 -14.55 -20.37
C THR A 384 -20.66 -14.03 -19.43
N TYR A 385 -19.40 -14.12 -19.86
CA TYR A 385 -18.25 -13.69 -19.08
C TYR A 385 -18.23 -12.17 -18.97
N ALA A 386 -18.40 -11.48 -20.10
CA ALA A 386 -18.43 -10.02 -20.16
C ALA A 386 -19.56 -9.42 -19.30
N ILE A 387 -20.77 -10.00 -19.35
CA ILE A 387 -21.91 -9.59 -18.49
C ILE A 387 -21.53 -9.69 -17.01
N THR A 388 -20.96 -10.83 -16.61
CA THR A 388 -20.63 -11.10 -15.20
C THR A 388 -19.52 -10.16 -14.72
N VAL A 389 -18.47 -9.95 -15.53
CA VAL A 389 -17.38 -9.02 -15.20
C VAL A 389 -17.90 -7.59 -15.10
N ARG A 390 -18.72 -7.12 -16.05
CA ARG A 390 -19.37 -5.80 -15.97
C ARG A 390 -20.15 -5.62 -14.67
N LEU A 391 -20.96 -6.62 -14.31
CA LEU A 391 -21.78 -6.58 -13.11
C LEU A 391 -20.96 -6.41 -11.83
N VAL A 392 -19.78 -7.03 -11.73
CA VAL A 392 -18.88 -6.86 -10.57
C VAL A 392 -18.46 -5.40 -10.41
N PHE A 393 -17.95 -4.78 -11.47
CA PHE A 393 -17.51 -3.38 -11.44
C PHE A 393 -18.68 -2.41 -11.27
N GLU A 394 -19.84 -2.68 -11.87
CA GLU A 394 -21.05 -1.86 -11.69
C GLU A 394 -21.53 -1.84 -10.24
N ASN A 395 -21.51 -3.00 -9.56
CA ASN A 395 -21.88 -3.06 -8.15
C ASN A 395 -20.85 -2.38 -7.24
N TYR A 396 -19.57 -2.50 -7.55
CA TYR A 396 -18.53 -1.75 -6.84
C TYR A 396 -18.73 -0.22 -7.01
N SER A 397 -18.95 0.26 -8.25
CA SER A 397 -19.30 1.67 -8.50
C SER A 397 -20.58 2.10 -7.79
N GLY A 398 -21.58 1.21 -7.69
CA GLY A 398 -22.82 1.46 -6.96
C GLY A 398 -22.63 1.55 -5.44
N PHE A 399 -21.76 0.71 -4.85
CA PHE A 399 -21.36 0.80 -3.45
C PHE A 399 -20.65 2.14 -3.17
N TYR A 400 -19.68 2.48 -4.01
CA TYR A 400 -18.93 3.72 -3.90
C TYR A 400 -19.79 4.97 -4.07
N SER A 401 -20.66 5.00 -5.07
CA SER A 401 -21.60 6.10 -5.30
C SER A 401 -22.47 6.35 -4.06
N LYS A 402 -22.92 5.28 -3.37
CA LYS A 402 -23.68 5.41 -2.12
C LYS A 402 -22.83 5.99 -0.99
N LEU A 403 -21.60 5.51 -0.81
CA LEU A 403 -20.68 5.98 0.23
C LEU A 403 -20.40 7.49 0.11
N PHE A 404 -20.12 7.97 -1.11
CA PHE A 404 -19.75 9.37 -1.36
C PHE A 404 -20.95 10.31 -1.58
N SER A 405 -22.13 9.80 -1.97
CA SER A 405 -23.33 10.64 -2.20
C SER A 405 -23.75 11.53 -1.03
N GLN A 406 -23.40 11.14 0.20
CA GLN A 406 -23.72 11.90 1.42
C GLN A 406 -22.51 12.64 2.00
N GLY A 407 -21.35 12.58 1.35
CA GLY A 407 -20.09 13.09 1.88
C GLY A 407 -20.12 14.58 2.22
N SER A 408 -20.70 15.42 1.37
CA SER A 408 -20.73 16.88 1.59
C SER A 408 -21.59 17.27 2.80
N THR A 409 -22.80 16.71 2.90
CA THR A 409 -23.69 16.91 4.05
C THR A 409 -23.07 16.37 5.32
N ASN A 410 -22.45 15.19 5.27
CA ASN A 410 -21.76 14.60 6.41
C ASN A 410 -20.58 15.46 6.85
N LEU A 411 -19.78 15.97 5.91
CA LEU A 411 -18.65 16.85 6.22
C LEU A 411 -19.13 18.12 6.94
N THR A 412 -20.17 18.77 6.42
CA THR A 412 -20.75 19.97 7.04
C THR A 412 -21.23 19.70 8.47
N ASN A 413 -21.93 18.57 8.68
CA ASN A 413 -22.39 18.17 10.00
C ASN A 413 -21.24 17.87 10.97
N LEU A 414 -20.16 17.24 10.48
CA LEU A 414 -18.98 16.93 11.28
C LEU A 414 -18.17 18.20 11.63
N ALA A 415 -18.00 19.12 10.69
CA ALA A 415 -17.36 20.41 10.93
C ALA A 415 -18.10 21.21 12.01
N ASN A 416 -19.43 21.29 11.91
CA ASN A 416 -20.28 21.90 12.94
C ASN A 416 -20.12 21.22 14.30
N LEU A 417 -20.02 19.88 14.33
CA LEU A 417 -19.85 19.12 15.57
C LEU A 417 -18.47 19.33 16.23
N ILE A 418 -17.45 19.68 15.44
CA ILE A 418 -16.08 20.00 15.87
C ILE A 418 -15.94 21.51 16.18
N ASN A 419 -17.02 22.28 16.05
CA ASN A 419 -17.08 23.74 16.19
C ASN A 419 -16.21 24.50 15.19
N VAL A 420 -16.15 24.03 13.94
CA VAL A 420 -15.40 24.69 12.86
C VAL A 420 -16.38 25.14 11.78
N ASP A 421 -16.31 26.42 11.42
CA ASP A 421 -17.13 26.98 10.35
C ASP A 421 -16.60 26.53 8.98
N MET A 422 -17.45 25.92 8.16
CA MET A 422 -17.12 25.50 6.79
C MET A 422 -16.65 26.66 5.90
N SER A 423 -17.02 27.90 6.24
CA SER A 423 -16.58 29.12 5.55
C SER A 423 -15.24 29.67 6.04
N SER A 424 -14.64 29.06 7.07
CA SER A 424 -13.34 29.48 7.58
C SER A 424 -12.23 29.20 6.56
N ASP A 425 -11.20 30.06 6.58
CA ASP A 425 -9.95 29.84 5.85
C ASP A 425 -9.05 28.80 6.55
N GLN A 426 -9.60 28.03 7.51
CA GLN A 426 -8.84 26.99 8.18
C GLN A 426 -8.41 25.94 7.18
N VAL A 427 -7.16 25.54 7.34
CA VAL A 427 -6.50 24.59 6.47
C VAL A 427 -6.59 23.21 7.10
N VAL A 428 -7.05 22.24 6.30
CA VAL A 428 -7.11 20.83 6.66
C VAL A 428 -6.00 20.08 5.92
N ASN A 429 -5.25 19.29 6.68
CA ASN A 429 -4.32 18.31 6.13
C ASN A 429 -5.01 16.95 6.10
N GLY A 430 -4.89 16.22 5.00
CA GLY A 430 -5.43 14.87 4.88
C GLY A 430 -4.61 14.02 3.93
N ASP A 431 -4.85 12.71 3.97
CA ASP A 431 -4.31 11.73 3.04
C ASP A 431 -5.46 10.85 2.56
N TYR A 432 -5.73 10.88 1.25
CA TYR A 432 -6.85 10.14 0.67
C TYR A 432 -6.64 8.62 0.72
N THR A 433 -5.43 8.14 0.43
CA THR A 433 -5.12 6.70 0.48
C THR A 433 -5.23 6.17 1.90
N ASP A 434 -4.73 6.90 2.90
CA ASP A 434 -4.93 6.50 4.31
C ASP A 434 -6.42 6.45 4.69
N ALA A 435 -7.22 7.40 4.20
CA ALA A 435 -8.65 7.43 4.47
C ALA A 435 -9.38 6.22 3.87
N ILE A 436 -9.11 5.90 2.60
CA ILE A 436 -9.82 4.83 1.91
C ILE A 436 -9.35 3.43 2.34
N THR A 437 -8.04 3.26 2.60
CA THR A 437 -7.50 2.03 3.18
C THR A 437 -8.04 1.80 4.60
N SER A 438 -8.27 2.86 5.37
CA SER A 438 -8.95 2.76 6.68
C SER A 438 -10.40 2.30 6.56
N VAL A 439 -11.11 2.71 5.50
CA VAL A 439 -12.47 2.21 5.20
C VAL A 439 -12.44 0.72 4.87
N PHE A 440 -11.54 0.28 3.98
CA PHE A 440 -11.41 -1.13 3.65
C PHE A 440 -10.99 -1.98 4.84
N TYR A 441 -10.01 -1.51 5.61
CA TYR A 441 -9.62 -2.13 6.87
C TYR A 441 -10.80 -2.31 7.82
N ALA A 442 -11.65 -1.29 8.00
CA ALA A 442 -12.83 -1.40 8.86
C ALA A 442 -13.83 -2.44 8.34
N ILE A 443 -14.08 -2.48 7.03
CA ILE A 443 -14.99 -3.45 6.42
C ILE A 443 -14.42 -4.88 6.59
N ILE A 444 -13.12 -5.08 6.34
CA ILE A 444 -12.44 -6.37 6.50
C ILE A 444 -12.46 -6.78 7.98
N SER A 445 -12.13 -5.88 8.91
CA SER A 445 -12.13 -6.19 10.34
C SER A 445 -13.53 -6.62 10.83
N GLU A 446 -14.60 -6.00 10.32
CA GLU A 446 -15.98 -6.32 10.74
C GLU A 446 -16.59 -7.50 9.98
N ILE A 447 -16.21 -7.70 8.73
CA ILE A 447 -16.70 -8.74 7.81
C ILE A 447 -15.48 -9.37 7.11
N PRO A 448 -14.67 -10.20 7.80
CA PRO A 448 -13.38 -10.67 7.28
C PRO A 448 -13.43 -11.28 5.90
N ILE A 449 -14.48 -12.06 5.62
CA ILE A 449 -14.58 -12.79 4.36
C ILE A 449 -15.28 -11.93 3.29
N GLY A 450 -16.52 -11.50 3.54
CA GLY A 450 -17.29 -10.71 2.56
C GLY A 450 -16.71 -9.31 2.29
N GLY A 451 -16.03 -8.73 3.28
CA GLY A 451 -15.36 -7.44 3.16
C GLY A 451 -14.13 -7.49 2.26
N SER A 452 -13.43 -8.63 2.23
CA SER A 452 -12.26 -8.83 1.37
C SER A 452 -12.60 -8.71 -0.13
N ILE A 453 -13.82 -9.06 -0.54
CA ILE A 453 -14.27 -8.95 -1.93
C ILE A 453 -14.31 -7.48 -2.40
N ILE A 454 -14.89 -6.59 -1.58
CA ILE A 454 -15.00 -5.17 -1.91
C ILE A 454 -13.63 -4.49 -1.83
N ALA A 455 -12.84 -4.84 -0.82
CA ALA A 455 -11.50 -4.30 -0.66
C ALA A 455 -10.55 -4.75 -1.79
N ASN A 456 -10.66 -5.98 -2.29
CA ASN A 456 -9.91 -6.45 -3.47
C ASN A 456 -10.11 -5.51 -4.67
N ILE A 457 -11.36 -5.20 -5.01
CA ILE A 457 -11.66 -4.35 -6.17
C ILE A 457 -11.14 -2.93 -5.94
N GLY A 458 -11.38 -2.36 -4.76
CA GLY A 458 -11.03 -0.97 -4.48
C GLY A 458 -9.54 -0.72 -4.33
N GLU A 459 -8.85 -1.56 -3.56
CA GLU A 459 -7.40 -1.44 -3.44
C GLU A 459 -6.70 -1.76 -4.76
N SER A 460 -7.24 -2.69 -5.57
CA SER A 460 -6.74 -2.87 -6.94
C SER A 460 -6.90 -1.62 -7.79
N ALA A 461 -8.01 -0.88 -7.66
CA ALA A 461 -8.24 0.36 -8.40
C ALA A 461 -7.30 1.50 -7.97
N VAL A 462 -7.04 1.63 -6.66
CA VAL A 462 -6.07 2.59 -6.12
C VAL A 462 -4.68 2.30 -6.67
N GLU A 463 -4.21 1.06 -6.51
CA GLU A 463 -2.87 0.65 -6.94
C GLU A 463 -2.70 0.71 -8.46
N PHE A 464 -3.73 0.35 -9.23
CA PHE A 464 -3.74 0.56 -10.67
C PHE A 464 -3.50 2.04 -11.00
N GLY A 465 -4.20 2.96 -10.32
CA GLY A 465 -4.01 4.41 -10.49
C GLY A 465 -2.59 4.89 -10.22
N GLU A 466 -2.00 4.44 -9.12
CA GLU A 466 -0.64 4.82 -8.71
C GLU A 466 0.40 4.38 -9.74
N LEU A 467 0.28 3.15 -10.28
CA LEU A 467 1.14 2.65 -11.35
C LEU A 467 1.09 3.51 -12.64
N TYR A 468 0.01 4.26 -12.87
CA TYR A 468 -0.11 5.17 -14.02
C TYR A 468 0.28 6.62 -13.72
N ALA A 469 0.38 7.02 -12.44
CA ALA A 469 0.52 8.42 -12.03
C ALA A 469 1.97 8.95 -12.00
N GLU A 470 2.99 8.10 -12.15
CA GLU A 470 4.43 8.45 -11.94
C GLU A 470 5.05 9.51 -12.88
N SER A 471 4.28 10.23 -13.71
CA SER A 471 4.83 11.24 -14.63
C SER A 471 4.76 12.70 -14.16
N ASN A 472 4.04 13.04 -13.08
CA ASN A 472 4.00 14.41 -12.57
C ASN A 472 3.94 14.46 -11.03
N ASP A 473 5.11 14.49 -10.41
CA ASP A 473 5.48 15.14 -9.13
C ASP A 473 4.34 15.51 -8.16
N SER A 474 3.51 14.53 -7.80
CA SER A 474 2.67 14.56 -6.62
C SER A 474 2.96 13.25 -5.94
N GLY A 475 3.81 13.29 -4.91
CA GLY A 475 4.00 12.16 -4.00
C GLY A 475 2.68 11.77 -3.32
N PRO A 476 2.71 10.96 -2.25
CA PRO A 476 1.54 10.29 -1.69
C PRO A 476 0.35 11.26 -1.58
N SER A 477 -0.86 10.74 -1.77
CA SER A 477 -2.22 11.30 -1.69
C SER A 477 -2.55 12.30 -0.56
N THR A 478 -1.54 12.74 0.16
CA THR A 478 -1.47 13.89 1.04
C THR A 478 -1.84 15.19 0.34
N TYR A 479 -2.69 15.97 0.98
CA TYR A 479 -3.11 17.27 0.50
C TYR A 479 -3.27 18.25 1.66
N GLN A 480 -3.22 19.53 1.30
CA GLN A 480 -3.52 20.64 2.19
C GLN A 480 -4.49 21.56 1.49
N VAL A 481 -5.70 21.67 2.02
CA VAL A 481 -6.80 22.42 1.40
C VAL A 481 -7.53 23.25 2.45
N THR A 482 -8.13 24.36 2.04
CA THR A 482 -9.09 25.05 2.91
C THR A 482 -10.26 24.10 3.21
N LEU A 483 -10.83 24.17 4.41
CA LEU A 483 -11.95 23.31 4.82
C LEU A 483 -13.10 23.34 3.80
N SER A 484 -13.39 24.52 3.25
CA SER A 484 -14.39 24.71 2.19
C SER A 484 -14.15 23.89 0.92
N LYS A 485 -12.91 23.48 0.64
CA LYS A 485 -12.51 22.68 -0.53
C LYS A 485 -12.27 21.21 -0.22
N LEU A 486 -12.34 20.80 1.05
CA LEU A 486 -12.05 19.43 1.46
C LEU A 486 -12.94 18.42 0.76
N TYR A 487 -14.25 18.68 0.68
CA TYR A 487 -15.17 17.78 -0.02
C TYR A 487 -14.85 17.67 -1.51
N ASP A 488 -14.60 18.80 -2.18
CA ASP A 488 -14.30 18.80 -3.61
C ASP A 488 -13.04 17.97 -3.90
N HIS A 489 -12.02 18.10 -3.05
CA HIS A 489 -10.78 17.33 -3.20
C HIS A 489 -10.95 15.84 -2.90
N LEU A 490 -11.73 15.48 -1.88
CA LEU A 490 -12.10 14.08 -1.63
C LEU A 490 -12.91 13.49 -2.79
N ASN A 491 -13.82 14.27 -3.36
CA ASN A 491 -14.64 13.86 -4.50
C ASN A 491 -13.80 13.70 -5.78
N GLU A 492 -12.84 14.58 -6.03
CA GLU A 492 -11.91 14.45 -7.15
C GLU A 492 -11.09 13.16 -7.07
N ASN A 493 -10.54 12.84 -5.90
CA ASN A 493 -9.82 11.58 -5.69
C ASN A 493 -10.73 10.34 -5.86
N TYR A 494 -11.98 10.43 -5.41
CA TYR A 494 -12.99 9.41 -5.65
C TYR A 494 -13.27 9.18 -7.15
N GLU A 495 -13.49 10.25 -7.92
CA GLU A 495 -13.73 10.15 -9.36
C GLU A 495 -12.51 9.56 -10.09
N ASN A 496 -11.30 9.86 -9.61
CA ASN A 496 -10.07 9.25 -10.11
C ASN A 496 -10.04 7.74 -9.82
N GLU A 497 -10.36 7.30 -8.59
CA GLU A 497 -10.43 5.87 -8.25
C GLU A 497 -11.46 5.13 -9.13
N MET A 498 -12.65 5.72 -9.33
CA MET A 498 -13.67 5.14 -10.23
C MET A 498 -13.19 5.06 -11.68
N THR A 499 -12.46 6.08 -12.14
CA THR A 499 -11.86 6.08 -13.48
C THR A 499 -10.81 4.97 -13.63
N ASN A 500 -10.03 4.71 -12.58
CA ASN A 500 -9.06 3.61 -12.56
C ASN A 500 -9.75 2.24 -12.57
N ALA A 501 -10.78 2.05 -11.73
CA ALA A 501 -11.58 0.82 -11.73
C ALA A 501 -12.24 0.57 -13.11
N GLN A 502 -12.76 1.63 -13.73
CA GLN A 502 -13.34 1.56 -15.07
C GLN A 502 -12.29 1.23 -16.15
N SER A 503 -11.06 1.73 -16.00
CA SER A 503 -9.95 1.41 -16.91
C SER A 503 -9.52 -0.04 -16.77
N MET A 504 -9.40 -0.53 -15.53
CA MET A 504 -9.11 -1.93 -15.22
C MET A 504 -10.18 -2.87 -15.83
N LYS A 505 -11.46 -2.54 -15.64
CA LYS A 505 -12.59 -3.25 -16.27
C LYS A 505 -12.44 -3.33 -17.78
N ASN A 506 -12.09 -2.21 -18.42
CA ASN A 506 -11.94 -2.17 -19.88
C ASN A 506 -10.77 -3.04 -20.35
N THR A 507 -9.63 -3.01 -19.66
CA THR A 507 -8.50 -3.89 -19.93
C THR A 507 -8.91 -5.37 -19.85
N ILE A 508 -9.60 -5.76 -18.77
CA ILE A 508 -10.07 -7.14 -18.58
C ILE A 508 -11.04 -7.56 -19.70
N LEU A 509 -11.99 -6.71 -20.06
CA LEU A 509 -13.00 -7.03 -21.08
C LEU A 509 -12.46 -7.06 -22.52
N GLN A 510 -11.26 -6.53 -22.75
CA GLN A 510 -10.59 -6.52 -24.06
C GLN A 510 -9.65 -7.71 -24.25
N ASP A 511 -9.46 -8.55 -23.22
CA ASP A 511 -8.56 -9.70 -23.24
C ASP A 511 -9.28 -10.98 -22.78
N TRP A 512 -9.15 -12.06 -23.53
CA TRP A 512 -9.89 -13.30 -23.23
C TRP A 512 -9.33 -14.02 -22.00
N GLY A 513 -8.01 -14.05 -21.83
CA GLY A 513 -7.35 -14.64 -20.66
C GLY A 513 -7.74 -13.91 -19.39
N MET A 514 -7.65 -12.59 -19.40
CA MET A 514 -8.03 -11.77 -18.25
C MET A 514 -9.52 -11.89 -17.93
N MET A 515 -10.39 -11.85 -18.95
CA MET A 515 -11.84 -11.98 -18.76
C MET A 515 -12.21 -13.36 -18.21
N SER A 516 -11.62 -14.44 -18.72
CA SER A 516 -11.90 -15.80 -18.27
C SER A 516 -11.43 -16.07 -16.85
N LYS A 517 -10.25 -15.57 -16.46
CA LYS A 517 -9.75 -15.67 -15.08
C LYS A 517 -10.59 -14.85 -14.11
N THR A 518 -10.96 -13.63 -14.49
CA THR A 518 -11.85 -12.79 -13.68
C THR A 518 -13.21 -13.47 -13.49
N PHE A 519 -13.78 -14.01 -14.56
CA PHE A 519 -15.03 -14.76 -14.51
C PHE A 519 -14.95 -15.97 -13.55
N ALA A 520 -13.84 -16.70 -13.53
CA ALA A 520 -13.65 -17.82 -12.61
C ALA A 520 -13.74 -17.39 -11.14
N LEU A 521 -13.21 -16.21 -10.79
CA LEU A 521 -13.31 -15.65 -9.44
C LEU A 521 -14.74 -15.27 -9.06
N CYS A 522 -15.59 -14.87 -10.02
CA CYS A 522 -17.00 -14.53 -9.80
C CYS A 522 -17.85 -15.74 -9.39
N PHE A 523 -17.37 -16.97 -9.60
CA PHE A 523 -18.06 -18.22 -9.23
C PHE A 523 -17.51 -18.87 -7.96
N LEU A 524 -16.47 -18.31 -7.37
CA LEU A 524 -16.04 -18.75 -6.05
C LEU A 524 -17.14 -18.46 -5.02
N PRO A 525 -17.31 -19.30 -3.98
CA PRO A 525 -18.28 -19.04 -2.91
C PRO A 525 -18.09 -17.63 -2.34
N THR A 526 -19.16 -16.94 -1.92
CA THR A 526 -19.07 -15.64 -1.23
C THR A 526 -18.28 -15.71 0.08
N LYS A 527 -18.06 -16.93 0.58
CA LYS A 527 -17.19 -17.21 1.71
C LYS A 527 -15.72 -17.41 1.33
N ASN A 528 -15.35 -17.37 0.06
CA ASN A 528 -13.95 -17.43 -0.36
C ASN A 528 -13.42 -15.99 -0.42
N PRO A 529 -12.33 -15.66 0.30
CA PRO A 529 -11.80 -14.30 0.29
C PRO A 529 -11.25 -13.81 -1.06
N SER A 530 -10.82 -14.72 -1.93
CA SER A 530 -10.42 -14.41 -3.32
C SER A 530 -11.61 -14.28 -4.27
N SER A 531 -12.84 -14.47 -3.78
CA SER A 531 -14.04 -14.41 -4.61
C SER A 531 -14.31 -13.00 -5.11
N LEU A 532 -14.82 -12.90 -6.33
CA LEU A 532 -15.48 -11.70 -6.86
C LEU A 532 -17.01 -11.88 -6.90
N ASN A 533 -17.51 -12.95 -6.28
CA ASN A 533 -18.94 -13.20 -6.17
C ASN A 533 -19.57 -12.26 -5.15
N ILE A 534 -20.19 -11.22 -5.68
CA ILE A 534 -20.93 -10.22 -4.92
C ILE A 534 -22.40 -10.60 -4.71
N ASN A 535 -22.91 -11.61 -5.43
CA ASN A 535 -24.30 -12.08 -5.35
C ASN A 535 -24.49 -12.91 -4.08
N GLY A 536 -24.63 -12.22 -2.95
CA GLY A 536 -24.78 -12.82 -1.62
C GLY A 536 -24.09 -12.02 -0.51
N LEU A 537 -23.44 -10.90 -0.85
CA LEU A 537 -22.95 -9.95 0.13
C LEU A 537 -24.12 -9.14 0.71
N ASP A 538 -24.09 -8.93 2.03
CA ASP A 538 -24.97 -7.99 2.71
C ASP A 538 -24.47 -6.55 2.49
N PHE A 539 -24.82 -5.99 1.33
CA PHE A 539 -24.43 -4.63 0.97
C PHE A 539 -24.98 -3.57 1.94
N GLN A 540 -26.07 -3.84 2.65
CA GLN A 540 -26.59 -2.90 3.64
C GLN A 540 -25.66 -2.82 4.85
N LYS A 541 -25.22 -3.98 5.36
CA LYS A 541 -24.23 -4.04 6.44
C LYS A 541 -22.89 -3.45 6.01
N ILE A 542 -22.38 -3.82 4.82
CA ILE A 542 -21.12 -3.28 4.27
C ILE A 542 -21.19 -1.76 4.16
N SER A 543 -22.25 -1.21 3.55
CA SER A 543 -22.41 0.24 3.39
C SER A 543 -22.49 0.96 4.74
N THR A 544 -23.11 0.35 5.75
CA THR A 544 -23.19 0.92 7.11
C THR A 544 -21.81 1.05 7.75
N ILE A 545 -21.01 -0.02 7.70
CA ILE A 545 -19.65 -0.04 8.25
C ILE A 545 -18.75 0.94 7.50
N ALA A 546 -18.78 0.90 6.17
CA ALA A 546 -18.02 1.80 5.32
C ALA A 546 -18.34 3.27 5.62
N SER A 547 -19.62 3.59 5.79
CA SER A 547 -20.07 4.95 6.09
C SER A 547 -19.58 5.45 7.45
N LEU A 548 -19.54 4.59 8.47
CA LEU A 548 -19.00 4.93 9.79
C LEU A 548 -17.48 5.10 9.75
N ALA A 549 -16.78 4.25 9.00
CA ALA A 549 -15.34 4.37 8.81
C ALA A 549 -14.97 5.64 8.05
N TYR A 550 -15.71 5.99 6.99
CA TYR A 550 -15.53 7.23 6.24
C TYR A 550 -15.79 8.47 7.09
N GLN A 551 -16.83 8.44 7.94
CA GLN A 551 -17.05 9.50 8.95
C GLN A 551 -15.87 9.62 9.92
N THR A 552 -15.29 8.50 10.34
CA THR A 552 -14.13 8.50 11.24
C THR A 552 -12.90 9.09 10.55
N ALA A 553 -12.64 8.76 9.29
CA ALA A 553 -11.56 9.35 8.49
C ALA A 553 -11.74 10.87 8.30
N MET A 554 -12.96 11.34 8.04
CA MET A 554 -13.24 12.78 8.02
C MET A 554 -12.98 13.45 9.38
N ILE A 555 -13.35 12.80 10.50
CA ILE A 555 -13.02 13.32 11.83
C ILE A 555 -11.50 13.34 12.04
N GLN A 556 -10.74 12.35 11.58
CA GLN A 556 -9.28 12.34 11.68
C GLN A 556 -8.63 13.55 11.00
N MET A 557 -9.19 13.99 9.87
CA MET A 557 -8.74 15.18 9.15
C MET A 557 -9.17 16.49 9.83
N LEU A 558 -10.39 16.55 10.37
CA LEU A 558 -10.97 17.76 10.95
C LEU A 558 -10.54 18.04 12.39
N LEU A 559 -10.40 16.99 13.20
CA LEU A 559 -10.16 17.14 14.64
C LEU A 559 -8.92 17.99 14.96
N PRO A 560 -7.78 17.89 14.23
CA PRO A 560 -6.62 18.72 14.47
C PRO A 560 -6.80 20.22 14.19
N THR A 561 -7.88 20.67 13.55
CA THR A 561 -8.07 22.10 13.26
C THR A 561 -8.56 22.90 14.48
N ASN A 562 -9.13 22.23 15.48
CA ASN A 562 -9.64 22.86 16.69
C ASN A 562 -9.14 22.18 17.99
N TYR A 563 -8.67 20.95 17.92
CA TYR A 563 -8.26 20.16 19.08
C TYR A 563 -6.82 19.68 19.00
N GLN A 564 -6.21 19.47 20.16
CA GLN A 564 -4.89 18.87 20.31
C GLN A 564 -4.83 17.95 21.53
N ILE A 565 -3.72 17.23 21.67
CA ILE A 565 -3.45 16.41 22.86
C ILE A 565 -2.57 17.20 23.84
N TYR A 566 -2.93 17.18 25.11
CA TYR A 566 -2.12 17.62 26.22
C TYR A 566 -1.61 16.40 26.97
N PHE A 567 -0.29 16.28 27.10
CA PHE A 567 0.37 15.17 27.78
C PHE A 567 1.00 15.64 29.09
N THR A 568 0.65 14.97 30.17
CA THR A 568 1.29 15.13 31.48
C THR A 568 2.05 13.84 31.82
N PRO A 569 3.38 13.88 31.98
CA PRO A 569 4.16 12.69 32.29
C PRO A 569 3.75 12.06 33.65
N ALA A 570 3.95 10.75 33.77
CA ALA A 570 3.70 10.03 35.01
C ALA A 570 4.48 10.65 36.18
N GLY A 571 3.80 10.80 37.32
CA GLY A 571 4.36 11.43 38.53
C GLY A 571 4.09 12.93 38.66
N TYR A 572 3.51 13.57 37.64
CA TYR A 572 3.03 14.95 37.70
C TYR A 572 1.50 15.01 37.82
N TYR A 573 0.98 16.16 38.28
CA TYR A 573 -0.46 16.39 38.36
C TYR A 573 -1.04 16.68 36.98
N ALA A 574 -1.98 15.84 36.56
CA ALA A 574 -2.82 16.08 35.39
C ALA A 574 -4.13 16.77 35.82
N PRO A 575 -4.68 17.68 35.00
CA PRO A 575 -6.03 18.22 35.20
C PRO A 575 -7.09 17.12 35.35
N VAL A 576 -8.12 17.38 36.15
CA VAL A 576 -9.26 16.46 36.27
C VAL A 576 -10.11 16.53 35.00
N SER A 577 -10.25 15.40 34.32
CA SER A 577 -11.09 15.24 33.12
C SER A 577 -11.91 13.94 33.21
N SER A 578 -13.04 13.90 32.50
CA SER A 578 -13.77 12.64 32.30
C SER A 578 -12.93 11.64 31.49
N ASP A 579 -13.19 10.34 31.68
CA ASP A 579 -12.62 9.26 30.86
C ASP A 579 -12.91 9.46 29.36
N ASP A 580 -13.96 10.19 28.99
CA ASP A 580 -14.28 10.48 27.59
C ASP A 580 -13.26 11.39 26.90
N TYR A 581 -12.53 12.18 27.69
CA TYR A 581 -11.58 13.19 27.20
C TYR A 581 -10.13 12.89 27.60
N SER A 582 -9.89 11.74 28.23
CA SER A 582 -8.56 11.37 28.69
C SER A 582 -8.24 9.89 28.54
N TYR A 583 -6.94 9.61 28.46
CA TYR A 583 -6.36 8.28 28.45
C TYR A 583 -5.09 8.28 29.29
N THR A 584 -4.91 7.29 30.17
CA THR A 584 -3.72 7.18 31.02
C THR A 584 -3.07 5.82 30.81
N ASP A 585 -1.75 5.83 30.67
CA ASP A 585 -0.91 4.64 30.61
C ASP A 585 0.29 4.76 31.56
N SER A 586 1.29 3.87 31.43
CA SER A 586 2.49 3.90 32.27
C SER A 586 3.40 5.11 32.02
N THR A 587 3.22 5.84 30.93
CA THR A 587 4.03 7.00 30.54
C THR A 587 3.45 8.31 31.08
N GLY A 588 2.13 8.38 31.23
CA GLY A 588 1.45 9.57 31.73
C GLY A 588 -0.02 9.62 31.34
N THR A 589 -0.59 10.82 31.43
CA THR A 589 -1.98 11.11 31.10
C THR A 589 -2.06 12.01 29.87
N TYR A 590 -2.88 11.60 28.92
CA TYR A 590 -3.19 12.31 27.68
C TYR A 590 -4.61 12.88 27.81
N ILE A 591 -4.80 14.15 27.42
CA ILE A 591 -6.08 14.86 27.48
C ILE A 591 -6.34 15.51 26.11
N MET A 592 -7.54 15.35 25.57
CA MET A 592 -7.95 15.97 24.31
C MET A 592 -8.78 17.20 24.64
N ALA A 593 -8.32 18.35 24.21
CA ALA A 593 -8.96 19.64 24.48
C ALA A 593 -8.68 20.64 23.34
N GLU A 594 -9.36 21.78 23.38
CA GLU A 594 -9.21 22.85 22.37
C GLU A 594 -7.76 23.34 22.33
N ILE A 595 -7.33 23.78 21.14
CA ILE A 595 -5.97 24.28 20.90
C ILE A 595 -5.61 25.42 21.85
N ASP A 596 -6.54 26.30 22.19
CA ASP A 596 -6.27 27.50 23.00
C ASP A 596 -6.56 27.32 24.50
N ASN A 597 -7.20 26.21 24.91
CA ASN A 597 -7.56 25.96 26.30
C ASN A 597 -7.61 24.47 26.66
N CYS A 598 -6.68 24.01 27.49
CA CYS A 598 -6.61 22.61 27.94
C CYS A 598 -7.76 22.17 28.87
N ASN A 599 -8.63 23.09 29.30
CA ASN A 599 -9.84 22.80 30.09
C ASN A 599 -11.14 22.86 29.26
N SER A 600 -11.04 23.20 27.97
CA SER A 600 -12.17 23.17 27.03
C SER A 600 -12.16 21.85 26.28
N TYR A 601 -13.10 20.97 26.57
CA TYR A 601 -13.16 19.64 25.96
C TYR A 601 -14.07 19.62 24.72
N PRO A 602 -13.86 18.67 23.78
CA PRO A 602 -14.77 18.50 22.68
C PRO A 602 -16.21 18.20 23.15
N PRO A 603 -17.24 18.54 22.35
CA PRO A 603 -18.61 18.22 22.68
C PRO A 603 -18.80 16.72 22.93
N LYS A 604 -19.57 16.37 23.96
CA LYS A 604 -19.86 14.97 24.31
C LYS A 604 -20.37 14.15 23.12
N ALA A 605 -21.18 14.75 22.26
CA ALA A 605 -21.68 14.12 21.04
C ALA A 605 -20.58 13.70 20.05
N LEU A 606 -19.46 14.43 19.98
CA LEU A 606 -18.30 14.04 19.18
C LEU A 606 -17.61 12.82 19.79
N THR A 607 -17.33 12.86 21.10
CA THR A 607 -16.72 11.71 21.78
C THR A 607 -17.61 10.47 21.78
N ASP A 608 -18.93 10.64 21.92
CA ASP A 608 -19.89 9.54 21.80
C ASP A 608 -19.85 8.94 20.39
N LYS A 609 -19.75 9.77 19.35
CA LYS A 609 -19.62 9.28 17.98
C LYS A 609 -18.33 8.46 17.80
N LEU A 610 -17.19 8.93 18.32
CA LEU A 610 -15.93 8.18 18.24
C LEU A 610 -16.00 6.85 19.00
N TRP A 611 -16.36 6.90 20.28
CA TRP A 611 -16.31 5.74 21.17
C TRP A 611 -17.38 4.70 20.83
N ASN A 612 -18.60 5.13 20.46
CA ASN A 612 -19.66 4.19 20.05
C ASN A 612 -19.41 3.57 18.68
N ASN A 613 -18.60 4.21 17.82
CA ASN A 613 -18.14 3.63 16.56
C ASN A 613 -16.98 2.64 16.75
N GLY A 614 -16.53 2.40 17.99
CA GLY A 614 -15.47 1.44 18.29
C GLY A 614 -14.05 1.98 18.05
N VAL A 615 -13.88 3.30 17.92
CA VAL A 615 -12.56 3.91 17.82
C VAL A 615 -11.78 3.67 19.11
N SER A 616 -10.53 3.24 18.98
CA SER A 616 -9.64 3.03 20.12
C SER A 616 -9.23 4.37 20.74
N LYS A 617 -9.52 4.56 22.03
CA LYS A 617 -9.03 5.71 22.80
C LYS A 617 -7.50 5.80 22.69
N GLN A 618 -6.79 4.69 22.90
CA GLN A 618 -5.34 4.68 22.82
C GLN A 618 -4.84 5.26 21.48
N GLU A 619 -5.47 4.90 20.36
CA GLU A 619 -5.03 5.35 19.03
C GLU A 619 -5.24 6.86 18.83
N VAL A 620 -6.37 7.40 19.28
CA VAL A 620 -6.65 8.84 19.23
C VAL A 620 -5.65 9.61 20.09
N PHE A 621 -5.49 9.23 21.35
CA PHE A 621 -4.70 9.98 22.33
C PHE A 621 -3.19 9.89 22.11
N THR A 622 -2.71 8.84 21.41
CA THR A 622 -1.29 8.68 21.05
C THR A 622 -1.00 9.06 19.60
N SER A 623 -1.98 9.66 18.89
CA SER A 623 -1.88 10.00 17.47
C SER A 623 -1.34 8.82 16.63
N SER A 624 -1.92 7.64 16.81
CA SER A 624 -1.57 6.40 16.09
C SER A 624 -2.53 6.16 14.93
N TYR A 625 -2.15 5.42 13.90
CA TYR A 625 -3.02 4.95 12.80
C TYR A 625 -4.01 6.01 12.23
N GLY A 626 -3.52 6.91 11.38
CA GLY A 626 -4.33 7.98 10.75
C GLY A 626 -4.56 9.23 11.62
N TRP A 627 -4.50 9.13 12.95
CA TRP A 627 -4.67 10.29 13.84
C TRP A 627 -3.44 11.23 13.82
N ASN A 628 -3.69 12.53 13.62
CA ASN A 628 -2.68 13.59 13.41
C ASN A 628 -2.78 14.76 14.40
N LEU A 629 -3.13 14.48 15.66
CA LEU A 629 -3.22 15.51 16.70
C LEU A 629 -1.83 15.88 17.21
N ALA A 630 -1.49 17.17 17.17
CA ALA A 630 -0.28 17.66 17.81
C ALA A 630 -0.36 17.50 19.32
N THR A 631 0.78 17.23 19.95
CA THR A 631 0.85 17.00 21.40
C THR A 631 1.65 18.10 22.09
N SER A 632 1.04 18.75 23.07
CA SER A 632 1.67 19.73 23.96
C SER A 632 1.98 19.09 25.31
N VAL A 633 3.17 19.33 25.86
CA VAL A 633 3.57 18.76 27.17
C VAL A 633 3.28 19.76 28.29
N THR A 634 2.51 19.34 29.29
CA THR A 634 2.07 20.20 30.40
C THR A 634 2.66 19.75 31.74
N TYR A 635 3.16 20.72 32.54
CA TYR A 635 3.72 20.50 33.87
C TYR A 635 3.06 21.42 34.91
N TYR A 636 1.85 21.06 35.35
CA TYR A 636 1.02 21.92 36.22
C TYR A 636 1.66 22.32 37.56
N ASN A 637 2.50 21.46 38.16
CA ASN A 637 3.02 21.68 39.52
C ASN A 637 4.39 22.38 39.59
N MET A 638 4.96 22.83 38.47
CA MET A 638 6.32 23.41 38.45
C MET A 638 6.36 24.94 38.52
N VAL A 639 5.23 25.61 38.28
CA VAL A 639 5.13 27.08 38.34
C VAL A 639 5.54 27.61 39.73
N ASP A 640 5.09 26.94 40.80
CA ASP A 640 5.38 27.36 42.17
C ASP A 640 6.78 26.96 42.66
N LYS A 641 7.40 25.94 42.06
CA LYS A 641 8.66 25.37 42.55
C LYS A 641 9.90 26.08 42.00
N TYR A 642 9.79 26.80 40.88
CA TYR A 642 10.97 27.29 40.15
C TYR A 642 10.89 28.74 39.62
N SER A 643 9.89 29.53 40.04
CA SER A 643 9.92 31.00 39.92
C SER A 643 10.27 31.59 38.54
N GLY A 644 9.82 30.98 37.44
CA GLY A 644 10.09 31.52 36.10
C GLY A 644 9.48 30.68 34.98
N MET A 645 8.71 31.35 34.12
CA MET A 645 7.96 30.84 32.96
C MET A 645 8.60 29.62 32.24
N PHE A 646 7.94 28.47 32.28
CA PHE A 646 8.33 27.29 31.51
C PHE A 646 7.52 27.22 30.22
N LYS A 647 8.19 27.42 29.09
CA LYS A 647 7.56 27.38 27.77
C LYS A 647 8.14 26.24 26.96
N LEU A 648 7.46 25.10 27.01
CA LEU A 648 7.90 23.87 26.37
C LEU A 648 7.02 23.63 25.16
N SER A 649 7.60 23.75 23.98
CA SER A 649 7.01 23.26 22.74
C SER A 649 7.95 22.22 22.20
N PHE A 650 7.54 20.97 22.34
CA PHE A 650 8.33 19.84 21.88
C PHE A 650 7.76 19.33 20.57
N PRO A 651 8.61 19.04 19.57
CA PRO A 651 8.14 18.48 18.32
C PRO A 651 7.63 17.05 18.52
N THR A 652 6.51 16.78 17.88
CA THR A 652 5.98 15.44 17.68
C THR A 652 6.27 15.02 16.24
N VAL A 653 6.91 13.88 16.04
CA VAL A 653 7.13 13.31 14.70
C VAL A 653 6.18 12.13 14.52
N LYS A 654 5.38 12.16 13.46
CA LYS A 654 4.44 11.11 13.11
C LYS A 654 5.02 10.27 11.97
N ASN A 655 5.18 8.98 12.21
CA ASN A 655 5.64 8.03 11.20
C ASN A 655 4.42 7.36 10.56
N PHE A 656 4.15 7.64 9.28
CA PHE A 656 3.14 6.94 8.47
C PHE A 656 3.71 5.74 7.72
N THR A 657 5.01 5.48 7.84
CA THR A 657 5.66 4.38 7.16
C THR A 657 5.55 3.07 7.95
N SER A 658 5.80 1.98 7.24
CA SER A 658 5.92 0.64 7.79
C SER A 658 7.30 0.30 8.36
N VAL A 659 8.23 1.28 8.42
CA VAL A 659 9.56 1.10 9.01
C VAL A 659 9.67 1.97 10.26
N PRO A 660 10.03 1.42 11.44
CA PRO A 660 10.24 2.23 12.64
C PRO A 660 11.32 3.29 12.42
N MET A 661 11.16 4.42 13.08
CA MET A 661 12.08 5.55 12.99
C MET A 661 12.54 5.98 14.39
N GLN A 662 13.51 6.89 14.40
CA GLN A 662 13.84 7.69 15.56
C GLN A 662 14.13 9.12 15.10
N PHE A 663 13.98 10.07 16.02
CA PHE A 663 14.50 11.41 15.81
C PHE A 663 15.42 11.83 16.94
N VAL A 664 16.48 12.54 16.57
CA VAL A 664 17.42 13.19 17.48
C VAL A 664 17.10 14.67 17.49
N MET A 665 17.02 15.25 18.69
CA MET A 665 16.82 16.68 18.87
C MET A 665 18.06 17.31 19.49
N THR A 666 18.55 18.38 18.88
CA THR A 666 19.69 19.19 19.35
C THR A 666 19.32 20.67 19.40
N ASN A 667 19.83 21.39 20.39
CA ASN A 667 19.73 22.85 20.47
C ASN A 667 21.16 23.41 20.51
N GLY A 668 21.61 24.01 19.40
CA GLY A 668 23.01 24.38 19.23
C GLY A 668 23.93 23.15 19.33
N SER A 669 24.84 23.16 20.30
CA SER A 669 25.74 22.03 20.56
C SER A 669 25.13 20.93 21.46
N ASP A 670 24.00 21.21 22.11
CA ASP A 670 23.49 20.38 23.18
C ASP A 670 22.49 19.35 22.65
N ARG A 671 22.76 18.07 22.90
CA ARG A 671 21.84 16.98 22.57
C ARG A 671 20.74 16.89 23.62
N VAL A 672 19.50 17.19 23.21
CA VAL A 672 18.34 17.13 24.09
C VAL A 672 17.91 15.68 24.33
N GLY A 673 17.85 14.87 23.27
CA GLY A 673 17.42 13.49 23.39
C GLY A 673 17.36 12.72 22.07
N THR A 674 16.98 11.45 22.18
CA THR A 674 16.65 10.58 21.05
C THR A 674 15.36 9.87 21.37
N PHE A 675 14.44 9.92 20.42
CA PHE A 675 13.05 9.52 20.63
C PHE A 675 12.66 8.53 19.54
N ASN A 676 12.17 7.37 19.95
CA ASN A 676 11.71 6.33 19.04
C ASN A 676 10.31 6.68 18.52
N VAL A 677 10.08 6.38 17.25
CA VAL A 677 8.79 6.56 16.58
C VAL A 677 8.41 5.23 15.93
N LYS A 678 7.41 4.55 16.51
CA LYS A 678 6.94 3.27 15.98
C LYS A 678 6.27 3.47 14.61
N THR A 679 6.15 2.40 13.83
CA THR A 679 5.38 2.45 12.56
C THR A 679 3.96 2.90 12.84
N HIS A 680 3.41 3.78 12.02
CA HIS A 680 2.04 4.33 12.17
C HIS A 680 1.77 5.10 13.47
N PHE A 681 2.78 5.44 14.29
CA PHE A 681 2.61 6.15 15.57
C PHE A 681 3.27 7.51 15.56
N ALA A 682 2.85 8.37 16.47
CA ALA A 682 3.56 9.58 16.82
C ALA A 682 4.60 9.31 17.92
N GLY A 683 5.78 9.91 17.78
CA GLY A 683 6.80 9.98 18.82
C GLY A 683 6.90 11.41 19.34
N LEU A 684 6.88 11.55 20.66
CA LEU A 684 6.91 12.83 21.36
C LEU A 684 8.25 13.01 22.06
N ALA A 685 8.84 14.20 21.94
CA ALA A 685 9.96 14.59 22.79
C ALA A 685 9.47 14.85 24.23
N SER A 686 9.58 13.84 25.09
CA SER A 686 9.01 13.83 26.45
C SER A 686 10.01 14.21 27.55
N THR A 687 11.23 14.58 27.21
CA THR A 687 12.27 14.97 28.19
C THR A 687 12.10 16.41 28.65
N TYR A 688 12.32 16.66 29.94
CA TYR A 688 12.44 18.02 30.47
C TYR A 688 13.66 18.72 29.86
N TYR A 689 13.45 19.89 29.25
CA TYR A 689 14.52 20.72 28.67
C TYR A 689 14.19 22.20 28.86
N TYR A 690 15.11 22.99 29.42
CA TYR A 690 14.89 24.40 29.68
C TYR A 690 15.24 25.23 28.44
N SER A 691 14.24 25.89 27.86
CA SER A 691 14.40 26.74 26.68
C SER A 691 14.98 28.13 26.98
N GLY A 692 15.12 28.57 28.23
CA GLY A 692 15.75 29.87 28.51
C GLY A 692 14.80 31.07 28.42
N ALA A 693 15.32 32.21 27.94
CA ALA A 693 14.61 33.49 27.89
C ALA A 693 13.64 33.60 26.70
N LEU A 694 12.82 34.65 26.68
CA LEU A 694 11.91 34.98 25.57
C LEU A 694 12.66 35.13 24.23
N GLY A 695 11.96 34.86 23.12
CA GLY A 695 12.49 34.94 21.75
C GLY A 695 12.58 33.59 21.05
N HIS A 696 13.32 33.55 19.94
CA HIS A 696 13.47 32.38 19.08
C HIS A 696 14.43 31.33 19.66
N HIS A 697 13.98 30.07 19.62
CA HIS A 697 14.76 28.89 19.97
C HIS A 697 14.74 27.91 18.82
N TYR A 698 15.93 27.51 18.38
CA TYR A 698 16.09 26.62 17.23
C TYR A 698 16.47 25.23 17.69
N TYR A 699 15.65 24.24 17.31
CA TYR A 699 15.89 22.84 17.56
C TYR A 699 16.15 22.14 16.23
N ASP A 700 17.36 21.65 16.04
CA ASP A 700 17.68 20.82 14.88
C ASP A 700 17.18 19.40 15.14
N ILE A 701 16.38 18.89 14.20
CA ILE A 701 15.78 17.57 14.24
C ILE A 701 16.34 16.75 13.09
N ALA A 702 17.05 15.68 13.44
CA ALA A 702 17.51 14.68 12.48
C ALA A 702 16.69 13.40 12.65
N VAL A 703 16.00 12.98 11.60
CA VAL A 703 15.21 11.75 11.57
C VAL A 703 15.99 10.67 10.84
N THR A 704 16.10 9.50 11.46
CA THR A 704 16.64 8.30 10.84
C THR A 704 15.62 7.17 10.91
N ASP A 705 15.67 6.26 9.96
CA ASP A 705 15.02 4.97 10.13
C ASP A 705 15.79 4.14 11.18
N ILE A 706 15.28 2.96 11.48
CA ILE A 706 15.88 2.03 12.44
C ILE A 706 17.23 1.45 11.97
N ASP A 707 17.54 1.52 10.67
CA ASP A 707 18.85 1.16 10.10
C ASP A 707 19.90 2.28 10.24
N GLY A 708 19.47 3.46 10.68
CA GLY A 708 20.32 4.65 10.75
C GLY A 708 20.47 5.36 9.40
N ASN A 709 19.72 4.96 8.37
CA ASN A 709 19.64 5.75 7.15
C ASN A 709 18.93 7.07 7.47
N LYS A 710 19.42 8.15 6.86
CA LYS A 710 18.79 9.46 7.01
C LYS A 710 17.44 9.44 6.31
N VAL A 711 16.43 10.01 6.96
CA VAL A 711 15.08 10.17 6.41
C VAL A 711 14.84 11.64 6.09
N ALA A 712 14.98 12.49 7.11
CA ALA A 712 14.82 13.93 6.97
C ALA A 712 15.66 14.69 7.99
N ASN A 713 15.94 15.96 7.71
CA ASN A 713 16.52 16.89 8.67
C ASN A 713 15.84 18.25 8.53
N PHE A 714 15.51 18.89 9.63
CA PHE A 714 14.86 20.20 9.65
C PHE A 714 15.09 20.91 10.98
N THR A 715 14.96 22.23 10.99
CA THR A 715 15.05 23.03 12.22
C THR A 715 13.65 23.47 12.62
N VAL A 716 13.25 23.18 13.86
CA VAL A 716 12.03 23.73 14.46
C VAL A 716 12.37 25.06 15.11
N ASP A 717 11.67 26.11 14.72
CA ASP A 717 11.71 27.43 15.34
C ASP A 717 10.57 27.52 16.36
N ASN A 718 10.93 27.68 17.63
CA ASN A 718 9.99 27.98 18.70
C ASN A 718 10.23 29.40 19.20
N ASN A 719 9.33 30.32 18.87
CA ASN A 719 9.37 31.70 19.31
C ASN A 719 8.50 31.88 20.57
N LEU A 720 9.17 32.20 21.68
CA LEU A 720 8.58 32.36 23.00
C LEU A 720 8.13 33.80 23.26
N GLU A 721 6.83 34.09 23.14
CA GLU A 721 6.31 35.46 23.38
C GLU A 721 5.59 35.60 24.72
N ALA A 722 5.75 36.75 25.38
CA ALA A 722 5.35 36.93 26.78
C ALA A 722 3.83 37.00 27.02
N LEU A 723 3.05 37.32 25.99
CA LEU A 723 1.62 37.63 26.12
C LEU A 723 0.73 36.81 25.19
N GLU A 724 1.21 36.49 23.99
CA GLU A 724 0.37 35.86 22.95
C GLU A 724 0.45 34.33 22.96
N GLY A 725 1.48 33.75 23.56
CA GLY A 725 1.77 32.33 23.38
C GLY A 725 3.17 32.08 22.88
N SER A 726 3.55 30.82 22.75
CA SER A 726 4.69 30.47 21.90
C SER A 726 4.19 30.15 20.49
N TYR A 727 5.00 30.47 19.48
CA TYR A 727 4.75 30.10 18.09
C TYR A 727 5.74 29.03 17.68
N VAL A 728 5.29 28.04 16.92
CA VAL A 728 6.16 26.97 16.44
C VAL A 728 6.00 26.74 14.95
N SER A 729 7.11 26.53 14.24
CA SER A 729 7.12 26.22 12.82
C SER A 729 8.39 25.48 12.41
N ILE A 730 8.38 24.88 11.22
CA ILE A 730 9.63 24.47 10.57
C ILE A 730 10.27 25.71 9.95
N LYS A 731 11.52 26.00 10.32
CA LYS A 731 12.28 27.13 9.78
C LYS A 731 12.36 27.02 8.26
N THR A 732 11.93 28.08 7.57
CA THR A 732 11.96 28.16 6.11
C THR A 732 13.33 27.80 5.54
N GLY A 733 13.36 26.88 4.57
CA GLY A 733 14.58 26.44 3.89
C GLY A 733 15.46 25.47 4.68
N SER A 734 15.06 25.06 5.90
CA SER A 734 15.82 24.08 6.69
C SER A 734 15.52 22.62 6.35
N LEU A 735 14.34 22.36 5.75
CA LEU A 735 13.88 21.00 5.46
C LEU A 735 14.69 20.36 4.33
N VAL A 736 15.31 19.23 4.64
CA VAL A 736 15.98 18.34 3.70
C VAL A 736 15.37 16.95 3.87
N VAL A 737 14.84 16.38 2.80
CA VAL A 737 14.24 15.03 2.77
C VAL A 737 15.10 14.13 1.89
N GLN A 738 15.31 12.88 2.30
CA GLN A 738 16.03 11.90 1.50
C GLN A 738 15.13 11.25 0.45
N PRO A 739 15.70 10.76 -0.67
CA PRO A 739 14.93 10.00 -1.66
C PRO A 739 14.19 8.82 -1.01
N GLY A 740 12.96 8.55 -1.46
CA GLY A 740 12.10 7.51 -0.90
C GLY A 740 11.22 7.96 0.28
N TYR A 741 11.32 9.22 0.71
CA TYR A 741 10.50 9.78 1.78
C TYR A 741 9.88 11.12 1.39
N VAL A 742 8.76 11.45 2.04
CA VAL A 742 8.10 12.76 1.97
C VAL A 742 7.79 13.23 3.38
N VAL A 743 8.06 14.50 3.66
CA VAL A 743 7.60 15.15 4.89
C VAL A 743 6.36 15.96 4.52
N GLY A 744 5.22 15.61 5.11
CA GLY A 744 3.97 16.32 4.89
C GLY A 744 3.94 17.66 5.63
N ASN A 745 2.88 18.43 5.40
CA ASN A 745 2.73 19.73 6.04
C ASN A 745 2.55 19.58 7.55
N PRO A 746 3.31 20.33 8.37
CA PRO A 746 3.20 20.23 9.82
C PRO A 746 1.88 20.84 10.32
N THR A 747 1.29 20.22 11.34
CA THR A 747 0.22 20.85 12.14
C THR A 747 0.87 21.66 13.24
N CYS A 748 0.78 22.99 13.17
CA CYS A 748 1.38 23.91 14.13
C CYS A 748 0.29 24.61 14.94
N ASN A 749 0.32 24.46 16.26
CA ASN A 749 -0.62 25.07 17.18
C ASN A 749 0.10 26.07 18.06
N GLN A 750 -0.36 27.32 18.06
CA GLN A 750 0.13 28.37 18.93
C GLN A 750 -0.22 28.04 20.39
N GLY A 751 0.72 28.25 21.30
CA GLY A 751 0.42 28.12 22.73
C GLY A 751 -0.40 29.29 23.24
N SER A 752 -1.00 29.18 24.42
CA SER A 752 -1.72 30.31 25.05
C SER A 752 -1.35 30.47 26.51
N PHE A 753 -1.72 31.60 27.11
CA PHE A 753 -1.49 31.86 28.54
C PHE A 753 -2.11 30.76 29.43
N SER A 754 -3.27 30.23 29.05
CA SER A 754 -3.98 29.18 29.82
C SER A 754 -3.18 27.87 29.92
N GLN A 755 -2.19 27.69 29.05
CA GLN A 755 -1.35 26.49 28.92
C GLN A 755 0.11 26.73 29.35
N GLY A 756 0.39 27.84 30.04
CA GLY A 756 1.78 28.22 30.32
C GLY A 756 2.58 28.50 29.04
N PHE A 757 1.91 28.98 27.99
CA PHE A 757 2.48 29.35 26.68
C PHE A 757 2.98 28.17 25.81
N ALA A 758 2.70 26.91 26.14
CA ALA A 758 3.22 25.75 25.39
C ALA A 758 2.56 25.59 24.01
N ALA A 759 3.29 25.91 22.93
CA ALA A 759 2.90 25.56 21.55
C ALA A 759 3.13 24.06 21.25
N SER A 760 2.54 23.54 20.17
CA SER A 760 2.79 22.17 19.71
C SER A 760 2.93 22.08 18.19
N ILE A 761 3.76 21.13 17.74
CA ILE A 761 3.93 20.85 16.31
C ILE A 761 3.91 19.33 16.08
N LEU A 762 3.16 18.89 15.08
CA LEU A 762 3.19 17.51 14.56
C LEU A 762 3.71 17.52 13.13
N ILE A 763 4.72 16.70 12.87
CA ILE A 763 5.42 16.63 11.58
C ILE A 763 5.22 15.22 11.01
N PRO A 764 4.38 15.06 9.97
CA PRO A 764 4.09 13.74 9.40
C PRO A 764 5.16 13.35 8.37
N ILE A 765 5.60 12.09 8.41
CA ILE A 765 6.58 11.51 7.50
C ILE A 765 5.99 10.29 6.82
N TYR A 766 6.03 10.30 5.50
CA TYR A 766 5.53 9.28 4.60
C TYR A 766 6.68 8.65 3.81
N LYS A 767 6.44 7.45 3.28
CA LYS A 767 7.31 6.88 2.25
C LYS A 767 6.86 7.46 0.91
N SER A 768 7.79 7.89 0.06
CA SER A 768 7.42 8.18 -1.33
C SER A 768 7.22 6.83 -2.02
N ASN A 769 6.15 6.71 -2.79
CA ASN A 769 5.94 5.54 -3.64
C ASN A 769 7.05 5.43 -4.69
#